data_AF-I7KBU2-F1
#
_entry.id   AF-I7KBU2-F1
#
_cell.length_a   1.000
_cell.length_b   1.000
_cell.length_c   1.000
_cell.angle_alpha   90.00
_cell.angle_beta   90.00
_cell.angle_gamma   90.00
#
_symmetry.space_group_name_H-M   'P 1'
#
loop_
_entity.id
_entity.type
_entity.pdbx_description
1 polymer ?
#
loop_
_entity_poly.entity_id
_entity_poly.type
_entity_poly.pdbx_seq_one_letter_code
_entity_poly.pdbx_strand_id
1 'polypeptide(L)'
;MSSANTVAATEEGERLREVYEQDVPWRRWGPYLSERQWGTVREDYSDDGDAWAHFPHDHARSRTYLWGEDGLAGLSDDSQRLCFALSLWNGADPFLKERLFGLTNAEGNHGEDVKEYYYYLDNTPTHSYMKYLYKYPQAAFPYDDLVETNKRRTRDEPEYELIDTGIFDDDRYFDVFMEYAKDSPENILIQITVWNRGPGEATLHLLPTLWFRNTWWLEKGTRRPFLKQVEGPPGTSVIQASHPDLGVRYLYCEGAPELLFTENETNTERIQGIPNTSPYVKDGVNDYVVSHKTAAVNPARTGTKSSAYIPLTIPGGESWVIRLRLSETPPSGPGATGEDTHFGSRFEEILSNRKKEADAFYDNITPPSVSPDAANVMRQALAGMLWTKQYYFYDLDRWLRQHGSNMALGSRCPVRNSQWFHMYNADVISMPDKWEYPWYAAWDLAFHLGAITMIDPGFAKQQLELILHERYLHPNGQIPAYEWNFSDVNPPVHAWAALFIYHVEQEVFGVADVRFLEKVFQKLLMNFTWWVNRKDRYGQNVFEGGFLGLDNIGVFDRSATIPSGGYLEQSDGTAWMALYCQNMLEIAANLAIHDPVYEELAIKFYEHFLWIASAMNRMGENQEGMWDEWDGFFYDLLHLPDGSATRLKVRTLVGLLSLCSSTVFSVEMLKELPVFLERARSFTQNHPLLTANITSPGRPGFQGRRLLSLVNEERLRRILSRMLDENEFLSDYGIRSISRAHAEDPYTFILDGQEFRVEYQPAESNSNMFGGNSNWRGPIWFPMNIVIIRSLLNLYSFYGNSFTIECPTGSDKWMNLYEVSEEIKNRLERIFLCDENGRRPVFGTASKFQEDPHWRDYILFYEYFHGDNGAGLGASHQTGWTGLIARLIQAYAYMTPEQLLKPRGRQFSYRRSAAAPKAEEAR
;
A
#
# COMPACT_ATOMS: atom_id res chain seq x y z
N MET A 1 6.03 24.75 11.34
CA MET A 1 6.07 23.79 10.22
C MET A 1 6.64 24.54 9.03
N SER A 2 7.75 24.08 8.45
CA SER A 2 8.30 24.59 7.19
C SER A 2 9.03 23.42 6.54
N SER A 3 8.25 22.57 5.87
CA SER A 3 8.71 21.41 5.08
C SER A 3 9.07 21.80 3.64
N ALA A 4 9.25 23.11 3.36
CA ALA A 4 8.81 23.69 2.09
C ALA A 4 9.92 24.20 1.14
N ASN A 5 11.20 23.89 1.31
CA ASN A 5 12.24 24.64 0.56
C ASN A 5 12.69 24.04 -0.79
N THR A 6 12.41 22.78 -1.12
CA THR A 6 12.93 22.16 -2.37
C THR A 6 11.87 21.54 -3.29
N VAL A 7 10.79 20.95 -2.77
CA VAL A 7 9.62 20.57 -3.61
C VAL A 7 8.96 21.83 -4.21
N ALA A 8 8.98 22.92 -3.45
CA ALA A 8 8.55 24.27 -3.81
C ALA A 8 9.13 24.85 -5.12
N ALA A 9 10.22 24.33 -5.67
CA ALA A 9 10.80 24.86 -6.90
C ALA A 9 9.95 24.57 -8.16
N THR A 10 8.73 24.05 -7.99
CA THR A 10 7.77 23.69 -9.04
C THR A 10 6.39 24.20 -8.65
N GLU A 11 5.51 24.42 -9.63
CA GLU A 11 4.11 24.84 -9.38
C GLU A 11 3.36 23.86 -8.47
N GLU A 12 3.61 22.56 -8.61
CA GLU A 12 3.02 21.55 -7.72
C GLU A 12 3.52 21.69 -6.27
N GLY A 13 4.79 22.04 -6.08
CA GLY A 13 5.33 22.32 -4.76
C GLY A 13 4.80 23.59 -4.13
N GLU A 14 4.48 24.61 -4.94
CA GLU A 14 3.77 25.81 -4.48
C GLU A 14 2.35 25.45 -4.00
N ARG A 15 1.61 24.61 -4.74
CA ARG A 15 0.29 24.13 -4.28
C ARG A 15 0.36 23.32 -2.99
N LEU A 16 1.39 22.48 -2.85
CA LEU A 16 1.64 21.77 -1.59
C LEU A 16 1.87 22.74 -0.43
N ARG A 17 2.61 23.84 -0.67
CA ARG A 17 2.77 24.91 0.33
C ARG A 17 1.44 25.56 0.66
N GLU A 18 0.61 25.88 -0.34
CA GLU A 18 -0.72 26.44 -0.13
C GLU A 18 -1.63 25.52 0.69
N VAL A 19 -1.56 24.19 0.50
CA VAL A 19 -2.29 23.21 1.32
C VAL A 19 -1.90 23.31 2.80
N TYR A 20 -0.61 23.41 3.12
CA TYR A 20 -0.12 23.32 4.50
C TYR A 20 0.00 24.68 5.22
N GLU A 21 0.24 25.77 4.49
CA GLU A 21 0.49 27.10 5.06
C GLU A 21 -0.71 28.03 4.92
N GLN A 22 -1.59 27.78 3.96
CA GLN A 22 -2.73 28.65 3.63
C GLN A 22 -4.08 27.92 3.68
N ASP A 23 -4.09 26.63 4.02
CA ASP A 23 -5.28 25.76 4.06
C ASP A 23 -6.09 25.75 2.76
N VAL A 24 -5.43 25.94 1.60
CA VAL A 24 -6.11 25.88 0.30
C VAL A 24 -6.51 24.42 0.02
N PRO A 25 -7.80 24.13 -0.26
CA PRO A 25 -8.32 22.76 -0.24
C PRO A 25 -8.04 22.00 -1.54
N TRP A 26 -6.83 22.07 -2.08
CA TRP A 26 -6.46 21.37 -3.32
C TRP A 26 -6.78 19.87 -3.26
N ARG A 27 -6.63 19.24 -2.10
CA ARG A 27 -6.90 17.81 -1.88
C ARG A 27 -8.35 17.47 -1.61
N ARG A 28 -9.28 18.44 -1.63
CA ARG A 28 -10.69 18.13 -1.43
C ARG A 28 -11.17 17.11 -2.45
N TRP A 29 -10.74 17.20 -3.70
CA TRP A 29 -11.09 16.25 -4.75
C TRP A 29 -9.91 15.36 -5.09
N GLY A 30 -10.11 14.06 -5.12
CA GLY A 30 -9.05 13.09 -5.43
C GLY A 30 -9.59 11.71 -5.74
N PRO A 31 -8.71 10.73 -6.00
CA PRO A 31 -9.08 9.39 -6.45
C PRO A 31 -9.57 8.50 -5.29
N TYR A 32 -10.40 9.05 -4.41
CA TYR A 32 -10.75 8.48 -3.10
C TYR A 32 -11.84 7.41 -3.14
N LEU A 33 -12.33 7.07 -4.34
CA LEU A 33 -13.18 5.90 -4.55
C LEU A 33 -12.34 4.64 -4.51
N SER A 34 -12.92 3.59 -3.92
CA SER A 34 -12.35 2.25 -3.99
C SER A 34 -12.52 1.67 -5.40
N GLU A 35 -11.67 0.71 -5.77
CA GLU A 35 -11.93 -0.10 -6.96
C GLU A 35 -12.92 -1.25 -6.65
N ARG A 36 -13.05 -1.62 -5.37
CA ARG A 36 -14.03 -2.60 -4.86
C ARG A 36 -14.58 -2.22 -3.48
N GLN A 37 -15.90 -2.06 -3.36
CA GLN A 37 -16.57 -1.91 -2.06
C GLN A 37 -17.41 -3.14 -1.66
N TRP A 38 -17.86 -3.94 -2.64
CA TRP A 38 -18.56 -5.21 -2.40
C TRP A 38 -17.64 -6.24 -1.74
N GLY A 39 -18.18 -7.16 -0.95
CA GLY A 39 -17.41 -8.19 -0.25
C GLY A 39 -16.46 -7.66 0.85
N THR A 40 -16.74 -6.48 1.42
CA THR A 40 -15.95 -5.91 2.52
C THR A 40 -16.59 -6.18 3.88
N VAL A 41 -15.77 -6.28 4.93
CA VAL A 41 -16.24 -6.54 6.30
C VAL A 41 -17.23 -5.48 6.78
N ARG A 42 -16.97 -4.20 6.47
CA ARG A 42 -17.89 -3.12 6.85
C ARG A 42 -19.26 -3.24 6.17
N GLU A 43 -19.35 -3.84 4.98
CA GLU A 43 -20.63 -4.08 4.28
C GLU A 43 -21.27 -5.44 4.64
N ASP A 44 -20.65 -6.21 5.53
CA ASP A 44 -21.13 -7.50 6.00
C ASP A 44 -22.21 -7.34 7.07
N TYR A 45 -23.36 -7.96 6.81
CA TYR A 45 -24.49 -8.09 7.73
C TYR A 45 -25.01 -9.55 7.76
N SER A 46 -24.14 -10.51 7.43
CA SER A 46 -24.41 -11.94 7.58
C SER A 46 -24.32 -12.37 9.05
N ASP A 47 -24.98 -13.50 9.37
CA ASP A 47 -24.92 -14.09 10.71
C ASP A 47 -23.63 -14.89 10.95
N ASP A 48 -22.95 -15.32 9.88
CA ASP A 48 -21.75 -16.18 9.90
C ASP A 48 -20.44 -15.42 9.61
N GLY A 49 -20.51 -14.17 9.16
CA GLY A 49 -19.35 -13.32 8.90
C GLY A 49 -18.74 -13.49 7.51
N ASP A 50 -19.46 -14.12 6.58
CA ASP A 50 -19.08 -14.27 5.16
C ASP A 50 -19.46 -13.03 4.35
N ALA A 51 -18.58 -12.03 4.40
CA ALA A 51 -18.74 -10.77 3.69
C ALA A 51 -18.87 -10.94 2.16
N TRP A 52 -18.13 -11.89 1.58
CA TRP A 52 -18.07 -12.13 0.14
C TRP A 52 -19.40 -12.67 -0.39
N ALA A 53 -19.98 -13.67 0.27
CA ALA A 53 -21.28 -14.22 -0.11
C ALA A 53 -22.45 -13.29 0.26
N HIS A 54 -22.31 -12.47 1.30
CA HIS A 54 -23.36 -11.54 1.74
C HIS A 54 -23.59 -10.39 0.75
N PHE A 55 -22.51 -9.81 0.25
CA PHE A 55 -22.56 -8.70 -0.71
C PHE A 55 -21.63 -8.98 -1.90
N PRO A 56 -22.02 -9.91 -2.80
CA PRO A 56 -21.22 -10.29 -3.95
C PRO A 56 -21.23 -9.23 -5.05
N HIS A 57 -20.31 -9.36 -6.00
CA HIS A 57 -20.23 -8.50 -7.18
C HIS A 57 -21.56 -8.36 -7.94
N ASP A 58 -22.38 -9.42 -8.04
CA ASP A 58 -23.68 -9.33 -8.73
C ASP A 58 -24.62 -8.30 -8.09
N HIS A 59 -24.61 -8.21 -6.75
CA HIS A 59 -25.45 -7.28 -6.02
C HIS A 59 -24.94 -5.83 -6.11
N ALA A 60 -23.65 -5.61 -6.36
CA ALA A 60 -22.99 -4.29 -6.35
C ALA A 60 -23.67 -3.23 -7.22
N ARG A 61 -24.21 -3.62 -8.38
CA ARG A 61 -24.89 -2.69 -9.30
C ARG A 61 -26.29 -2.29 -8.83
N SER A 62 -26.91 -3.09 -7.97
CA SER A 62 -28.31 -2.96 -7.57
C SER A 62 -28.51 -2.66 -6.09
N ARG A 63 -27.50 -2.89 -5.24
CA ARG A 63 -27.52 -2.65 -3.79
C ARG A 63 -26.63 -1.46 -3.44
N THR A 64 -27.12 -0.55 -2.61
CA THR A 64 -26.35 0.60 -2.12
C THR A 64 -25.37 0.19 -1.05
N TYR A 65 -24.20 0.82 -1.06
CA TYR A 65 -23.21 0.69 0.01
C TYR A 65 -23.55 1.64 1.16
N LEU A 66 -23.13 1.27 2.37
CA LEU A 66 -23.36 2.08 3.56
C LEU A 66 -22.10 2.83 3.99
N TRP A 67 -20.94 2.19 3.84
CA TRP A 67 -19.68 2.61 4.45
C TRP A 67 -18.68 3.20 3.46
N GLY A 68 -18.89 3.00 2.17
CA GLY A 68 -18.05 3.56 1.11
C GLY A 68 -18.77 3.58 -0.24
N GLU A 69 -18.02 3.77 -1.31
CA GLU A 69 -18.46 3.66 -2.71
C GLU A 69 -17.26 3.16 -3.55
N ASP A 70 -17.58 2.50 -4.66
CA ASP A 70 -16.61 2.08 -5.67
C ASP A 70 -16.94 2.71 -7.04
N GLY A 71 -15.94 2.75 -7.93
CA GLY A 71 -16.17 3.19 -9.30
C GLY A 71 -14.90 3.26 -10.14
N LEU A 72 -15.01 2.85 -11.40
CA LEU A 72 -13.90 2.80 -12.35
C LEU A 72 -13.31 4.21 -12.62
N ALA A 73 -11.99 4.35 -12.43
CA ALA A 73 -11.25 5.60 -12.60
C ALA A 73 -11.85 6.76 -11.79
N GLY A 74 -12.34 6.45 -10.59
CA GLY A 74 -13.21 7.31 -9.81
C GLY A 74 -12.56 8.53 -9.16
N LEU A 75 -13.36 9.58 -8.97
CA LEU A 75 -13.05 10.82 -8.24
C LEU A 75 -14.14 11.07 -7.20
N SER A 76 -13.79 11.52 -6.00
CA SER A 76 -14.76 12.05 -5.03
C SER A 76 -14.20 13.21 -4.23
N ASP A 77 -15.07 13.90 -3.49
CA ASP A 77 -14.59 14.75 -2.40
C ASP A 77 -13.97 13.89 -1.27
N ASP A 78 -13.21 14.53 -0.40
CA ASP A 78 -12.46 13.94 0.73
C ASP A 78 -13.33 13.34 1.84
N SER A 79 -14.65 13.51 1.72
CA SER A 79 -15.66 12.88 2.57
C SER A 79 -16.56 11.89 1.79
N GLN A 80 -16.22 11.63 0.52
CA GLN A 80 -16.94 10.77 -0.42
C GLN A 80 -18.46 11.03 -0.40
N ARG A 81 -18.85 12.31 -0.45
CA ARG A 81 -20.24 12.75 -0.50
C ARG A 81 -20.74 12.75 -1.95
N LEU A 82 -19.98 13.38 -2.84
CA LEU A 82 -20.23 13.43 -4.28
C LEU A 82 -19.15 12.65 -5.02
N CYS A 83 -19.58 11.67 -5.78
CA CYS A 83 -18.75 10.71 -6.48
C CYS A 83 -18.93 10.85 -7.98
N PHE A 84 -17.84 10.68 -8.72
CA PHE A 84 -17.80 10.64 -10.17
C PHE A 84 -16.95 9.46 -10.64
N ALA A 85 -17.40 8.72 -11.65
CA ALA A 85 -16.65 7.60 -12.22
C ALA A 85 -17.11 7.29 -13.65
N LEU A 86 -16.39 6.41 -14.34
CA LEU A 86 -16.82 5.87 -15.63
C LEU A 86 -17.75 4.69 -15.46
N SER A 87 -18.76 4.64 -16.33
CA SER A 87 -19.47 3.42 -16.68
C SER A 87 -19.34 3.18 -18.18
N LEU A 88 -19.14 1.93 -18.59
CA LEU A 88 -18.90 1.54 -19.98
C LEU A 88 -19.81 0.40 -20.40
N TRP A 89 -20.12 0.31 -21.69
CA TRP A 89 -20.73 -0.87 -22.29
C TRP A 89 -20.27 -1.05 -23.73
N ASN A 90 -19.68 -2.20 -24.03
CA ASN A 90 -19.20 -2.59 -25.36
C ASN A 90 -20.32 -3.05 -26.30
N GLY A 91 -21.59 -3.03 -25.86
CA GLY A 91 -22.72 -3.54 -26.63
C GLY A 91 -22.93 -5.06 -26.50
N ALA A 92 -22.03 -5.77 -25.84
CA ALA A 92 -22.02 -7.22 -25.72
C ALA A 92 -22.15 -7.72 -24.27
N ASP A 93 -21.63 -6.97 -23.30
CA ASP A 93 -21.69 -7.31 -21.88
C ASP A 93 -23.14 -7.36 -21.36
N PRO A 94 -23.44 -8.26 -20.40
CA PRO A 94 -24.79 -8.41 -19.84
C PRO A 94 -25.21 -7.25 -18.93
N PHE A 95 -24.30 -6.36 -18.57
CA PHE A 95 -24.53 -5.18 -17.73
C PHE A 95 -23.45 -4.12 -17.98
N LEU A 96 -23.66 -2.90 -17.47
CA LEU A 96 -22.67 -1.83 -17.52
C LEU A 96 -21.42 -2.19 -16.69
N LYS A 97 -20.25 -1.97 -17.27
CA LYS A 97 -18.97 -1.99 -16.56
C LYS A 97 -18.82 -0.70 -15.75
N GLU A 98 -19.30 -0.72 -14.51
CA GLU A 98 -19.21 0.41 -13.56
C GLU A 98 -18.01 0.28 -12.59
N ARG A 99 -17.49 -0.94 -12.44
CA ARG A 99 -16.47 -1.32 -11.45
C ARG A 99 -15.71 -2.55 -11.92
N LEU A 100 -14.53 -2.77 -11.34
CA LEU A 100 -13.66 -3.87 -11.69
C LEU A 100 -14.20 -5.21 -11.17
N PHE A 101 -14.11 -6.23 -12.01
CA PHE A 101 -14.50 -7.60 -11.68
C PHE A 101 -13.30 -8.41 -11.18
N GLY A 102 -13.57 -9.40 -10.34
CA GLY A 102 -12.59 -10.39 -9.93
C GLY A 102 -13.23 -11.48 -9.09
N LEU A 103 -12.38 -12.38 -8.60
CA LEU A 103 -12.76 -13.60 -7.90
C LEU A 103 -12.77 -13.38 -6.39
N THR A 104 -13.72 -14.04 -5.71
CA THR A 104 -13.67 -14.14 -4.25
C THR A 104 -12.70 -15.25 -3.81
N ASN A 105 -12.38 -15.31 -2.51
CA ASN A 105 -11.47 -16.31 -1.95
C ASN A 105 -11.85 -17.77 -2.30
N ALA A 106 -13.16 -18.06 -2.40
CA ALA A 106 -13.66 -19.39 -2.74
C ALA A 106 -13.69 -19.70 -4.25
N GLU A 107 -13.40 -18.71 -5.10
CA GLU A 107 -13.51 -18.83 -6.56
C GLU A 107 -12.17 -18.90 -7.27
N GLY A 108 -11.14 -18.22 -6.75
CA GLY A 108 -9.77 -18.40 -7.24
C GLY A 108 -9.11 -19.66 -6.66
N ASN A 109 -8.25 -20.30 -7.45
CA ASN A 109 -7.43 -21.40 -6.96
C ASN A 109 -6.38 -20.94 -5.93
N HIS A 110 -5.96 -19.68 -6.02
CA HIS A 110 -5.12 -18.99 -5.03
C HIS A 110 -5.85 -17.83 -4.34
N GLY A 111 -7.18 -17.81 -4.40
CA GLY A 111 -8.03 -16.90 -3.63
C GLY A 111 -8.52 -15.66 -4.38
N GLU A 112 -8.36 -14.48 -3.79
CA GLU A 112 -8.97 -13.24 -4.29
C GLU A 112 -8.12 -12.64 -5.39
N ASP A 113 -8.75 -12.25 -6.50
CA ASP A 113 -7.98 -11.90 -7.69
C ASP A 113 -8.76 -11.01 -8.67
N VAL A 114 -8.21 -9.83 -9.00
CA VAL A 114 -8.80 -8.90 -9.95
C VAL A 114 -8.53 -9.35 -11.38
N LYS A 115 -9.59 -9.65 -12.14
CA LYS A 115 -9.47 -10.19 -13.50
C LYS A 115 -9.54 -9.12 -14.57
N GLU A 116 -8.95 -7.96 -14.33
CA GLU A 116 -9.09 -6.76 -15.18
C GLU A 116 -7.75 -6.05 -15.35
N TYR A 117 -7.56 -5.37 -16.49
CA TYR A 117 -6.33 -4.61 -16.76
C TYR A 117 -6.58 -3.10 -16.74
N TYR A 118 -5.95 -2.46 -15.77
CA TYR A 118 -5.97 -1.02 -15.55
C TYR A 118 -4.62 -0.54 -15.02
N TYR A 119 -4.34 0.76 -15.12
CA TYR A 119 -3.03 1.31 -14.80
C TYR A 119 -3.10 2.73 -14.23
N TYR A 120 -2.31 2.96 -13.19
CA TYR A 120 -2.06 4.27 -12.60
C TYR A 120 -0.87 4.94 -13.29
N LEU A 121 -1.15 5.78 -14.29
CA LEU A 121 -0.10 6.31 -15.18
C LEU A 121 0.53 7.60 -14.65
N ASP A 122 -0.25 8.46 -14.01
CA ASP A 122 0.24 9.76 -13.53
C ASP A 122 -0.62 10.31 -12.39
N ASN A 123 -0.01 11.03 -11.45
CA ASN A 123 -0.71 11.73 -10.38
C ASN A 123 0.24 12.70 -9.67
N THR A 124 -0.24 13.88 -9.27
CA THR A 124 0.52 14.81 -8.42
C THR A 124 0.01 14.80 -6.96
N PRO A 125 0.83 15.15 -5.95
CA PRO A 125 0.43 15.13 -4.54
C PRO A 125 -0.86 15.89 -4.19
N THR A 126 -1.15 16.99 -4.89
CA THR A 126 -2.39 17.78 -4.75
C THR A 126 -3.52 17.30 -5.66
N HIS A 127 -3.28 16.24 -6.42
CA HIS A 127 -4.18 15.70 -7.43
C HIS A 127 -4.56 16.76 -8.47
N SER A 128 -3.62 17.68 -8.77
CA SER A 128 -3.79 18.76 -9.73
C SER A 128 -3.75 18.27 -11.18
N TYR A 129 -3.04 17.16 -11.42
CA TYR A 129 -3.10 16.35 -12.62
C TYR A 129 -3.17 14.87 -12.23
N MET A 130 -4.00 14.09 -12.92
CA MET A 130 -4.10 12.64 -12.76
C MET A 130 -4.36 11.97 -14.09
N LYS A 131 -3.79 10.79 -14.32
CA LYS A 131 -4.01 9.97 -15.50
C LYS A 131 -4.15 8.49 -15.16
N TYR A 132 -5.22 7.89 -15.66
CA TYR A 132 -5.57 6.48 -15.50
C TYR A 132 -5.85 5.85 -16.87
N LEU A 133 -5.62 4.55 -17.01
CA LEU A 133 -5.97 3.77 -18.20
C LEU A 133 -6.75 2.52 -17.80
N TYR A 134 -7.86 2.26 -18.48
CA TYR A 134 -8.56 0.97 -18.45
C TYR A 134 -8.55 0.31 -19.83
N LYS A 135 -8.36 -1.01 -19.88
CA LYS A 135 -8.39 -1.79 -21.13
C LYS A 135 -9.67 -2.61 -21.19
N TYR A 136 -10.57 -2.24 -22.09
CA TYR A 136 -11.92 -2.83 -22.16
C TYR A 136 -12.14 -3.63 -23.45
N PRO A 137 -12.37 -4.95 -23.38
CA PRO A 137 -12.65 -5.77 -24.56
C PRO A 137 -13.86 -5.34 -25.39
N GLN A 138 -13.78 -5.49 -26.71
CA GLN A 138 -14.92 -5.29 -27.62
C GLN A 138 -15.90 -6.46 -27.59
N ALA A 139 -15.41 -7.67 -27.33
CA ALA A 139 -16.24 -8.85 -27.11
C ALA A 139 -16.83 -8.87 -25.70
N ALA A 140 -17.88 -9.66 -25.49
CA ALA A 140 -18.44 -9.88 -24.16
C ALA A 140 -17.35 -10.39 -23.21
N PHE A 141 -17.25 -9.75 -22.05
CA PHE A 141 -16.26 -10.07 -21.04
C PHE A 141 -16.48 -11.50 -20.50
N PRO A 142 -15.43 -12.33 -20.34
CA PRO A 142 -15.56 -13.77 -20.11
C PRO A 142 -15.76 -14.11 -18.62
N TYR A 143 -16.77 -13.53 -17.96
CA TYR A 143 -17.01 -13.70 -16.51
C TYR A 143 -17.12 -15.17 -16.10
N ASP A 144 -17.97 -15.95 -16.79
CA ASP A 144 -18.24 -17.34 -16.43
C ASP A 144 -17.02 -18.23 -16.67
N ASP A 145 -16.24 -17.99 -17.73
CA ASP A 145 -15.02 -18.77 -18.02
C ASP A 145 -13.96 -18.53 -16.94
N LEU A 146 -13.74 -17.26 -16.56
CA LEU A 146 -12.81 -16.91 -15.49
C LEU A 146 -13.17 -17.58 -14.16
N VAL A 147 -14.46 -17.56 -13.79
CA VAL A 147 -14.94 -18.17 -12.55
C VAL A 147 -14.84 -19.70 -12.61
N GLU A 148 -15.37 -20.32 -13.66
CA GLU A 148 -15.44 -21.78 -13.77
C GLU A 148 -14.07 -22.44 -13.95
N THR A 149 -13.18 -21.82 -14.72
CA THR A 149 -11.84 -22.35 -14.95
C THR A 149 -10.99 -22.26 -13.69
N ASN A 150 -10.98 -21.12 -12.98
CA ASN A 150 -10.24 -20.99 -11.73
C ASN A 150 -10.78 -21.91 -10.63
N LYS A 151 -12.11 -22.06 -10.50
CA LYS A 151 -12.72 -23.03 -9.56
C LYS A 151 -12.30 -24.49 -9.78
N ARG A 152 -11.96 -24.85 -11.03
CA ARG A 152 -11.54 -26.22 -11.40
C ARG A 152 -10.05 -26.44 -11.25
N ARG A 153 -9.25 -25.38 -11.26
CA ARG A 153 -7.81 -25.47 -11.07
C ARG A 153 -7.48 -25.84 -9.63
N THR A 154 -6.43 -26.61 -9.50
CA THR A 154 -5.82 -26.94 -8.21
C THR A 154 -4.83 -25.84 -7.81
N ARG A 155 -4.38 -25.88 -6.55
CA ARG A 155 -3.32 -25.00 -6.06
C ARG A 155 -1.93 -25.31 -6.64
N ASP A 156 -1.78 -26.42 -7.35
CA ASP A 156 -0.53 -26.74 -8.06
C ASP A 156 -0.48 -26.14 -9.48
N GLU A 157 -1.60 -25.55 -9.92
CA GLU A 157 -1.71 -24.87 -11.22
C GLU A 157 -1.62 -23.35 -11.02
N PRO A 158 -1.07 -22.60 -12.00
CA PRO A 158 -1.06 -21.14 -11.95
C PRO A 158 -2.49 -20.58 -12.00
N GLU A 159 -2.65 -19.30 -11.68
CA GLU A 159 -3.92 -18.59 -11.88
C GLU A 159 -4.30 -18.53 -13.36
N TYR A 160 -5.60 -18.53 -13.67
CA TYR A 160 -6.11 -18.30 -15.03
C TYR A 160 -6.51 -16.84 -15.17
N GLU A 161 -5.72 -16.09 -15.92
CA GLU A 161 -5.85 -14.65 -16.08
C GLU A 161 -6.72 -14.26 -17.27
N LEU A 162 -7.19 -13.00 -17.29
CA LEU A 162 -7.96 -12.47 -18.42
C LEU A 162 -7.17 -12.58 -19.73
N ILE A 163 -5.84 -12.40 -19.70
CA ILE A 163 -4.99 -12.55 -20.88
C ILE A 163 -4.97 -13.97 -21.44
N ASP A 164 -5.14 -15.00 -20.59
CA ASP A 164 -5.11 -16.40 -21.00
C ASP A 164 -6.37 -16.83 -21.77
N THR A 165 -7.44 -16.03 -21.70
CA THR A 165 -8.69 -16.26 -22.46
C THR A 165 -8.53 -16.02 -23.96
N GLY A 166 -7.43 -15.37 -24.38
CA GLY A 166 -7.19 -14.95 -25.76
C GLY A 166 -8.01 -13.72 -26.20
N ILE A 167 -8.75 -13.07 -25.28
CA ILE A 167 -9.63 -11.95 -25.62
C ILE A 167 -8.89 -10.73 -26.20
N PHE A 168 -7.57 -10.65 -26.00
CA PHE A 168 -6.71 -9.57 -26.51
C PHE A 168 -5.85 -9.97 -27.73
N ASP A 169 -5.93 -11.21 -28.22
CA ASP A 169 -5.03 -11.74 -29.27
C ASP A 169 -5.15 -10.99 -30.59
N ASP A 170 -6.37 -10.56 -30.94
CA ASP A 170 -6.70 -9.86 -32.19
C ASP A 170 -6.71 -8.32 -32.02
N ASP A 171 -6.19 -7.78 -30.91
CA ASP A 171 -6.20 -6.35 -30.58
C ASP A 171 -7.60 -5.72 -30.47
N ARG A 172 -8.65 -6.52 -30.30
CA ARG A 172 -10.05 -6.07 -30.24
C ARG A 172 -10.45 -5.56 -28.86
N TYR A 173 -9.87 -4.44 -28.46
CA TYR A 173 -10.19 -3.76 -27.21
C TYR A 173 -10.15 -2.23 -27.37
N PHE A 174 -10.65 -1.55 -26.35
CA PHE A 174 -10.54 -0.11 -26.20
C PHE A 174 -9.51 0.22 -25.12
N ASP A 175 -8.58 1.12 -25.41
CA ASP A 175 -7.86 1.84 -24.35
C ASP A 175 -8.71 3.06 -23.97
N VAL A 176 -9.13 3.12 -22.71
CA VAL A 176 -9.91 4.23 -22.15
C VAL A 176 -9.04 5.01 -21.18
N PHE A 177 -8.47 6.12 -21.66
CA PHE A 177 -7.71 7.04 -20.83
C PHE A 177 -8.65 8.01 -20.12
N MET A 178 -8.47 8.17 -18.81
CA MET A 178 -9.11 9.18 -18.00
C MET A 178 -8.06 10.16 -17.48
N GLU A 179 -8.24 11.45 -17.79
CA GLU A 179 -7.39 12.53 -17.30
C GLU A 179 -8.21 13.54 -16.50
N TYR A 180 -7.70 13.88 -15.32
CA TYR A 180 -8.24 14.95 -14.48
C TYR A 180 -7.22 16.09 -14.40
N ALA A 181 -7.67 17.32 -14.55
CA ALA A 181 -6.83 18.51 -14.38
C ALA A 181 -7.56 19.60 -13.61
N LYS A 182 -6.93 20.17 -12.58
CA LYS A 182 -7.54 21.23 -11.78
C LYS A 182 -7.14 22.61 -12.27
N ASP A 183 -8.13 23.43 -12.60
CA ASP A 183 -7.96 24.88 -12.79
C ASP A 183 -7.82 25.57 -11.42
N SER A 184 -8.64 25.14 -10.46
CA SER A 184 -8.62 25.54 -9.05
C SER A 184 -9.09 24.37 -8.18
N PRO A 185 -9.03 24.46 -6.82
CA PRO A 185 -9.47 23.39 -5.94
C PRO A 185 -10.91 22.89 -6.19
N GLU A 186 -11.81 23.76 -6.64
CA GLU A 186 -13.24 23.46 -6.89
C GLU A 186 -13.58 23.37 -8.39
N ASN A 187 -12.58 23.33 -9.27
CA ASN A 187 -12.79 23.39 -10.72
C ASN A 187 -11.92 22.36 -11.44
N ILE A 188 -12.55 21.25 -11.84
CA ILE A 188 -11.90 20.06 -12.36
C ILE A 188 -12.32 19.84 -13.80
N LEU A 189 -11.34 19.79 -14.69
CA LEU A 189 -11.47 19.35 -16.07
C LEU A 189 -11.32 17.84 -16.11
N ILE A 190 -12.13 17.20 -16.95
CA ILE A 190 -12.18 15.75 -17.12
C ILE A 190 -12.09 15.49 -18.62
N GLN A 191 -11.06 14.76 -19.05
CA GLN A 191 -10.89 14.35 -20.44
C GLN A 191 -10.87 12.83 -20.51
N ILE A 192 -11.75 12.27 -21.35
CA ILE A 192 -11.81 10.84 -21.62
C ILE A 192 -11.38 10.65 -23.07
N THR A 193 -10.31 9.89 -23.29
CA THR A 193 -9.83 9.54 -24.64
C THR A 193 -9.99 8.05 -24.83
N VAL A 194 -10.82 7.66 -25.81
CA VAL A 194 -11.06 6.26 -26.16
C VAL A 194 -10.35 5.94 -27.46
N TRP A 195 -9.42 5.00 -27.43
CA TRP A 195 -8.80 4.44 -28.63
C TRP A 195 -9.43 3.10 -28.96
N ASN A 196 -9.82 2.90 -30.22
CA ASN A 196 -10.15 1.57 -30.73
C ASN A 196 -8.86 0.92 -31.23
N ARG A 197 -8.34 -0.08 -30.50
CA ARG A 197 -7.12 -0.81 -30.91
C ARG A 197 -7.41 -1.88 -31.96
N GLY A 198 -8.68 -2.23 -32.14
CA GLY A 198 -9.11 -3.27 -33.06
C GLY A 198 -8.94 -2.88 -34.53
N PRO A 199 -8.92 -3.88 -35.42
CA PRO A 199 -8.71 -3.67 -36.86
C PRO A 199 -9.93 -3.09 -37.60
N GLY A 200 -11.09 -2.97 -36.93
CA GLY A 200 -12.34 -2.55 -37.54
C GLY A 200 -13.12 -1.59 -36.65
N GLU A 201 -14.16 -0.99 -37.21
CA GLU A 201 -15.07 -0.11 -36.48
C GLU A 201 -15.74 -0.87 -35.32
N ALA A 202 -15.82 -0.22 -34.15
CA ALA A 202 -16.47 -0.76 -32.97
C ALA A 202 -17.25 0.34 -32.23
N THR A 203 -18.35 -0.06 -31.60
CA THR A 203 -19.19 0.83 -30.81
C THR A 203 -18.89 0.68 -29.32
N LEU A 204 -18.74 1.80 -28.62
CA LEU A 204 -18.64 1.88 -27.17
C LEU A 204 -19.69 2.86 -26.65
N HIS A 205 -20.44 2.44 -25.65
CA HIS A 205 -21.34 3.31 -24.91
C HIS A 205 -20.59 3.83 -23.68
N LEU A 206 -20.30 5.13 -23.67
CA LEU A 206 -19.61 5.81 -22.59
C LEU A 206 -20.62 6.54 -21.70
N LEU A 207 -20.54 6.30 -20.39
CA LEU A 207 -21.47 6.85 -19.39
C LEU A 207 -20.69 7.42 -18.20
N PRO A 208 -20.16 8.65 -18.28
CA PRO A 208 -19.63 9.34 -17.11
C PRO A 208 -20.77 9.55 -16.10
N THR A 209 -20.59 9.04 -14.90
CA THR A 209 -21.66 8.93 -13.88
C THR A 209 -21.31 9.81 -12.68
N LEU A 210 -22.28 10.60 -12.21
CA LEU A 210 -22.21 11.43 -11.02
C LEU A 210 -23.27 10.98 -10.02
N TRP A 211 -22.91 10.76 -8.75
CA TRP A 211 -23.86 10.34 -7.73
C TRP A 211 -23.48 10.79 -6.32
N PHE A 212 -24.48 10.85 -5.44
CA PHE A 212 -24.25 11.01 -4.02
C PHE A 212 -24.15 9.64 -3.34
N ARG A 213 -23.15 9.47 -2.47
CA ARG A 213 -23.11 8.34 -1.54
C ARG A 213 -24.38 8.35 -0.69
N ASN A 214 -24.99 7.20 -0.53
CA ASN A 214 -26.21 7.10 0.25
C ASN A 214 -25.88 7.30 1.74
N THR A 215 -26.16 8.50 2.27
CA THR A 215 -25.90 8.88 3.67
C THR A 215 -27.17 9.18 4.46
N TRP A 216 -28.33 9.24 3.79
CA TRP A 216 -29.62 9.53 4.43
C TRP A 216 -30.19 8.34 5.21
N TRP A 217 -29.56 7.17 5.15
CA TRP A 217 -29.81 6.07 6.08
C TRP A 217 -29.27 6.34 7.50
N LEU A 218 -28.28 7.24 7.64
CA LEU A 218 -27.54 7.43 8.90
C LEU A 218 -28.44 7.92 10.04
N GLU A 219 -29.33 8.86 9.77
CA GLU A 219 -30.21 9.47 10.77
C GLU A 219 -31.56 9.83 10.15
N LYS A 220 -32.63 9.69 10.93
CA LYS A 220 -33.96 10.11 10.47
C LYS A 220 -34.01 11.63 10.34
N GLY A 221 -34.41 12.11 9.16
CA GLY A 221 -34.55 13.53 8.89
C GLY A 221 -33.32 14.21 8.28
N THR A 222 -32.26 13.44 7.97
CA THR A 222 -31.14 13.94 7.16
C THR A 222 -31.64 14.55 5.86
N ARG A 223 -31.16 15.75 5.53
CA ARG A 223 -31.53 16.42 4.28
C ARG A 223 -30.92 15.67 3.10
N ARG A 224 -31.78 15.09 2.26
CA ARG A 224 -31.37 14.35 1.07
C ARG A 224 -30.77 15.30 0.03
N PRO A 225 -29.57 15.02 -0.51
CA PRO A 225 -29.01 15.76 -1.64
C PRO A 225 -29.80 15.45 -2.92
N PHE A 226 -29.59 16.22 -3.98
CA PHE A 226 -30.23 15.95 -5.27
C PHE A 226 -29.39 16.40 -6.46
N LEU A 227 -29.56 15.67 -7.57
CA LEU A 227 -29.13 15.99 -8.91
C LEU A 227 -30.34 16.43 -9.74
N LYS A 228 -30.14 17.40 -10.64
CA LYS A 228 -31.13 17.77 -11.65
C LYS A 228 -30.49 18.29 -12.92
N GLN A 229 -31.13 18.09 -14.06
CA GLN A 229 -30.75 18.80 -15.27
C GLN A 229 -31.08 20.29 -15.16
N VAL A 230 -30.16 21.14 -15.63
CA VAL A 230 -30.38 22.58 -15.80
C VAL A 230 -29.99 23.01 -17.21
N GLU A 231 -30.47 24.17 -17.63
CA GLU A 231 -30.08 24.77 -18.91
C GLU A 231 -28.62 25.22 -18.85
N GLY A 232 -27.86 24.86 -19.87
CA GLY A 232 -26.45 25.21 -20.03
C GLY A 232 -26.20 26.07 -21.26
N PRO A 233 -24.94 26.50 -21.46
CA PRO A 233 -24.51 27.10 -22.73
C PRO A 233 -24.85 26.22 -23.94
N PRO A 234 -24.99 26.80 -25.15
CA PRO A 234 -25.21 26.03 -26.38
C PRO A 234 -24.19 24.90 -26.56
N GLY A 235 -24.66 23.73 -27.00
CA GLY A 235 -23.78 22.57 -27.22
C GLY A 235 -23.38 21.82 -25.94
N THR A 236 -24.01 22.11 -24.79
CA THR A 236 -23.72 21.44 -23.51
C THR A 236 -24.97 20.86 -22.85
N SER A 237 -24.78 19.79 -22.08
CA SER A 237 -25.75 19.29 -21.10
C SER A 237 -25.17 19.49 -19.70
N VAL A 238 -25.99 19.96 -18.75
CA VAL A 238 -25.51 20.31 -17.41
C VAL A 238 -26.31 19.61 -16.32
N ILE A 239 -25.59 18.95 -15.41
CA ILE A 239 -26.14 18.36 -14.18
C ILE A 239 -25.80 19.29 -13.01
N GLN A 240 -26.82 19.84 -12.35
CA GLN A 240 -26.65 20.51 -11.06
C GLN A 240 -26.68 19.48 -9.94
N ALA A 241 -25.66 19.47 -9.10
CA ALA A 241 -25.57 18.71 -7.87
C ALA A 241 -25.72 19.64 -6.67
N SER A 242 -26.64 19.34 -5.75
CA SER A 242 -26.87 20.12 -4.53
C SER A 242 -26.78 19.23 -3.30
N HIS A 243 -25.85 19.57 -2.42
CA HIS A 243 -25.65 18.90 -1.13
C HIS A 243 -25.69 19.92 0.01
N PRO A 244 -26.26 19.59 1.19
CA PRO A 244 -26.31 20.49 2.34
C PRO A 244 -24.96 21.08 2.75
N ASP A 245 -23.93 20.22 2.87
CA ASP A 245 -22.59 20.64 3.31
C ASP A 245 -21.64 21.05 2.17
N LEU A 246 -21.63 20.31 1.04
CA LEU A 246 -20.73 20.58 -0.09
C LEU A 246 -21.20 21.76 -0.97
N GLY A 247 -22.44 22.22 -0.79
CA GLY A 247 -23.02 23.30 -1.59
C GLY A 247 -23.50 22.83 -2.97
N VAL A 248 -23.53 23.77 -3.93
CA VAL A 248 -24.02 23.53 -5.29
C VAL A 248 -22.85 23.45 -6.26
N ARG A 249 -22.82 22.39 -7.07
CA ARG A 249 -21.82 22.13 -8.10
C ARG A 249 -22.51 21.78 -9.42
N TYR A 250 -21.79 21.91 -10.52
CA TYR A 250 -22.28 21.69 -11.87
C TYR A 250 -21.29 20.82 -12.64
N LEU A 251 -21.79 19.74 -13.24
CA LEU A 251 -21.06 18.94 -14.21
C LEU A 251 -21.53 19.34 -15.61
N TYR A 252 -20.65 20.00 -16.36
CA TYR A 252 -20.84 20.36 -17.76
C TYR A 252 -20.35 19.22 -18.65
N CYS A 253 -21.18 18.81 -19.62
CA CYS A 253 -20.85 17.77 -20.60
C CYS A 253 -20.84 18.40 -22.00
N GLU A 254 -19.73 18.27 -22.72
CA GLU A 254 -19.61 18.74 -24.10
C GLU A 254 -20.46 17.88 -25.06
N GLY A 255 -21.02 18.49 -26.11
CA GLY A 255 -21.78 17.80 -27.16
C GLY A 255 -23.26 17.58 -26.85
N ALA A 256 -23.77 18.15 -25.76
CA ALA A 256 -25.16 18.04 -25.30
C ALA A 256 -25.71 16.59 -25.25
N PRO A 257 -25.01 15.65 -24.56
CA PRO A 257 -25.46 14.26 -24.47
C PRO A 257 -26.79 14.13 -23.72
N GLU A 258 -27.46 13.00 -23.94
CA GLU A 258 -28.65 12.62 -23.17
C GLU A 258 -28.26 12.41 -21.70
N LEU A 259 -29.00 13.00 -20.77
CA LEU A 259 -28.76 12.85 -19.34
C LEU A 259 -29.80 11.91 -18.74
N LEU A 260 -29.33 10.79 -18.20
CA LEU A 260 -30.15 9.78 -17.54
C LEU A 260 -30.10 10.03 -16.02
N PHE A 261 -31.23 9.93 -15.33
CA PHE A 261 -31.33 10.16 -13.89
C PHE A 261 -32.00 8.99 -13.19
N THR A 262 -31.47 8.61 -12.04
CA THR A 262 -32.08 7.62 -11.14
C THR A 262 -31.69 7.93 -9.69
N GLU A 263 -32.03 7.04 -8.77
CA GLU A 263 -31.68 7.14 -7.37
C GLU A 263 -30.55 6.16 -7.02
N ASN A 264 -29.59 6.58 -6.19
CA ASN A 264 -28.64 5.66 -5.53
C ASN A 264 -29.35 4.99 -4.35
N GLU A 265 -30.36 4.18 -4.65
CA GLU A 265 -31.20 3.44 -3.70
C GLU A 265 -31.22 1.95 -4.09
N THR A 266 -31.19 1.08 -3.09
CA THR A 266 -31.20 -0.37 -3.34
C THR A 266 -32.45 -0.78 -4.10
N ASN A 267 -32.28 -1.58 -5.15
CA ASN A 267 -33.35 -2.28 -5.84
C ASN A 267 -33.82 -3.45 -4.96
N THR A 268 -34.76 -3.19 -4.06
CA THR A 268 -35.29 -4.18 -3.10
C THR A 268 -36.08 -5.29 -3.81
N GLU A 269 -36.63 -5.04 -4.99
CA GLU A 269 -37.31 -6.07 -5.78
C GLU A 269 -36.32 -7.15 -6.22
N ARG A 270 -35.17 -6.74 -6.75
CA ARG A 270 -34.11 -7.66 -7.16
C ARG A 270 -33.43 -8.33 -5.97
N ILE A 271 -33.08 -7.56 -4.94
CA ILE A 271 -32.21 -8.04 -3.85
C ILE A 271 -32.99 -8.79 -2.76
N GLN A 272 -34.21 -8.37 -2.46
CA GLN A 272 -35.00 -8.86 -1.33
C GLN A 272 -36.35 -9.47 -1.75
N GLY A 273 -36.75 -9.36 -3.02
CA GLY A 273 -38.06 -9.78 -3.49
C GLY A 273 -39.22 -8.92 -2.99
N ILE A 274 -38.94 -7.69 -2.52
CA ILE A 274 -39.93 -6.76 -1.95
C ILE A 274 -40.11 -5.55 -2.88
N PRO A 275 -41.35 -5.08 -3.13
CA PRO A 275 -41.60 -3.93 -4.01
C PRO A 275 -40.75 -2.70 -3.70
N ASN A 276 -40.23 -2.08 -4.75
CA ASN A 276 -39.40 -0.88 -4.63
C ASN A 276 -40.26 0.29 -4.11
N THR A 277 -39.68 1.13 -3.26
CA THR A 277 -40.35 2.35 -2.75
C THR A 277 -40.51 3.43 -3.83
N SER A 278 -39.65 3.37 -4.85
CA SER A 278 -39.62 4.23 -6.05
C SER A 278 -39.32 3.35 -7.26
N PRO A 279 -39.87 3.64 -8.45
CA PRO A 279 -39.50 2.93 -9.68
C PRO A 279 -38.06 3.21 -10.13
N TYR A 280 -37.43 4.27 -9.60
CA TYR A 280 -36.06 4.65 -9.91
C TYR A 280 -35.12 4.18 -8.80
N VAL A 281 -34.22 3.27 -9.14
CA VAL A 281 -33.29 2.57 -8.24
C VAL A 281 -31.87 2.50 -8.85
N LYS A 282 -30.88 2.03 -8.08
CA LYS A 282 -29.44 2.13 -8.39
C LYS A 282 -29.05 1.64 -9.80
N ASP A 283 -29.68 0.56 -10.26
CA ASP A 283 -29.46 -0.08 -11.56
C ASP A 283 -30.37 0.44 -12.69
N GLY A 284 -31.13 1.52 -12.46
CA GLY A 284 -32.04 2.07 -13.48
C GLY A 284 -31.35 2.52 -14.77
N VAL A 285 -30.13 3.07 -14.68
CA VAL A 285 -29.32 3.43 -15.87
C VAL A 285 -28.87 2.17 -16.63
N ASN A 286 -28.49 1.11 -15.92
CA ASN A 286 -28.16 -0.17 -16.54
C ASN A 286 -29.36 -0.73 -17.31
N ASP A 287 -30.53 -0.76 -16.68
CA ASP A 287 -31.76 -1.27 -17.29
C ASP A 287 -32.22 -0.43 -18.49
N TYR A 288 -31.98 0.88 -18.47
CA TYR A 288 -32.24 1.75 -19.61
C TYR A 288 -31.36 1.42 -20.82
N VAL A 289 -30.06 1.29 -20.60
CA VAL A 289 -29.07 1.15 -21.69
C VAL A 289 -29.03 -0.28 -22.22
N VAL A 290 -28.87 -1.26 -21.32
CA VAL A 290 -28.61 -2.66 -21.67
C VAL A 290 -29.91 -3.42 -21.92
N SER A 291 -30.94 -3.18 -21.10
CA SER A 291 -32.24 -3.87 -21.22
C SER A 291 -33.29 -3.07 -21.99
N HIS A 292 -32.96 -1.87 -22.48
CA HIS A 292 -33.87 -0.96 -23.20
C HIS A 292 -35.17 -0.62 -22.43
N LYS A 293 -35.16 -0.67 -21.10
CA LYS A 293 -36.30 -0.33 -20.24
C LYS A 293 -36.34 1.17 -20.01
N THR A 294 -36.95 1.92 -20.94
CA THR A 294 -36.95 3.39 -20.91
C THR A 294 -37.59 4.00 -19.65
N ALA A 295 -38.51 3.29 -19.00
CA ALA A 295 -39.16 3.73 -17.76
C ALA A 295 -38.30 3.56 -16.49
N ALA A 296 -37.11 2.96 -16.59
CA ALA A 296 -36.22 2.71 -15.44
C ALA A 296 -35.46 3.96 -14.97
N VAL A 297 -35.49 5.05 -15.75
CA VAL A 297 -34.89 6.34 -15.40
C VAL A 297 -35.98 7.40 -15.20
N ASN A 298 -35.68 8.41 -14.38
CA ASN A 298 -36.64 9.43 -14.00
C ASN A 298 -36.86 10.47 -15.13
N PRO A 299 -38.06 10.52 -15.75
CA PRO A 299 -38.35 11.46 -16.83
C PRO A 299 -38.39 12.92 -16.35
N ALA A 300 -38.52 13.16 -15.04
CA ALA A 300 -38.40 14.49 -14.45
C ALA A 300 -36.95 15.02 -14.45
N ARG A 301 -35.96 14.21 -14.85
CA ARG A 301 -34.54 14.56 -14.93
C ARG A 301 -33.98 15.03 -13.58
N THR A 302 -34.35 14.31 -12.53
CA THR A 302 -33.89 14.51 -11.15
C THR A 302 -33.60 13.17 -10.47
N GLY A 303 -32.75 13.18 -9.44
CA GLY A 303 -32.46 11.99 -8.65
C GLY A 303 -31.25 12.19 -7.74
N THR A 304 -30.57 11.10 -7.38
CA THR A 304 -29.30 11.13 -6.62
C THR A 304 -28.15 10.46 -7.37
N LYS A 305 -28.41 9.85 -8.52
CA LYS A 305 -27.44 9.30 -9.47
C LYS A 305 -27.82 9.74 -10.90
N SER A 306 -26.84 10.13 -11.71
CA SER A 306 -27.05 10.54 -13.09
C SER A 306 -25.88 10.12 -13.98
N SER A 307 -26.13 9.90 -15.27
CA SER A 307 -25.10 9.58 -16.26
C SER A 307 -25.33 10.35 -17.55
N ALA A 308 -24.26 10.84 -18.15
CA ALA A 308 -24.27 11.38 -19.50
C ALA A 308 -24.10 10.23 -20.50
N TYR A 309 -25.13 9.91 -21.28
CA TYR A 309 -25.11 8.78 -22.20
C TYR A 309 -24.54 9.19 -23.56
N ILE A 310 -23.39 8.61 -23.93
CA ILE A 310 -22.63 8.96 -25.14
C ILE A 310 -22.31 7.68 -25.93
N PRO A 311 -23.11 7.32 -26.94
CA PRO A 311 -22.76 6.25 -27.87
C PRO A 311 -21.68 6.73 -28.85
N LEU A 312 -20.57 6.00 -28.93
CA LEU A 312 -19.43 6.30 -29.79
C LEU A 312 -19.24 5.15 -30.77
N THR A 313 -19.12 5.46 -32.05
CA THR A 313 -18.69 4.50 -33.08
C THR A 313 -17.33 4.97 -33.59
N ILE A 314 -16.29 4.19 -33.30
CA ILE A 314 -14.90 4.59 -33.51
C ILE A 314 -14.29 3.66 -34.56
N PRO A 315 -13.78 4.18 -35.70
CA PRO A 315 -13.05 3.37 -36.67
C PRO A 315 -11.83 2.68 -36.05
N GLY A 316 -11.39 1.56 -36.64
CA GLY A 316 -10.22 0.83 -36.15
C GLY A 316 -8.95 1.70 -36.18
N GLY A 317 -8.17 1.68 -35.09
CA GLY A 317 -6.97 2.50 -34.91
C GLY A 317 -7.20 3.97 -34.59
N GLU A 318 -8.44 4.47 -34.69
CA GLU A 318 -8.78 5.86 -34.41
C GLU A 318 -9.13 6.08 -32.93
N SER A 319 -9.25 7.34 -32.54
CA SER A 319 -9.66 7.73 -31.19
C SER A 319 -10.76 8.76 -31.17
N TRP A 320 -11.45 8.85 -30.03
CA TRP A 320 -12.44 9.89 -29.76
C TRP A 320 -12.17 10.52 -28.39
N VAL A 321 -12.37 11.84 -28.31
CA VAL A 321 -12.15 12.62 -27.08
C VAL A 321 -13.48 13.20 -26.59
N ILE A 322 -13.74 13.05 -25.29
CA ILE A 322 -14.90 13.58 -24.60
C ILE A 322 -14.41 14.46 -23.46
N ARG A 323 -14.99 15.66 -23.33
CA ARG A 323 -14.62 16.61 -22.28
C ARG A 323 -15.80 16.89 -21.36
N LEU A 324 -15.53 16.89 -20.07
CA LEU A 324 -16.45 17.32 -19.02
C LEU A 324 -15.75 18.30 -18.08
N ARG A 325 -16.53 19.06 -17.31
CA ARG A 325 -16.01 19.98 -16.31
C ARG A 325 -16.90 20.01 -15.08
N LEU A 326 -16.35 19.65 -13.92
CA LEU A 326 -17.02 19.75 -12.62
C LEU A 326 -16.58 21.06 -11.95
N SER A 327 -17.51 21.96 -11.66
CA SER A 327 -17.19 23.25 -11.03
C SER A 327 -18.31 23.82 -10.18
N GLU A 328 -18.02 24.85 -9.39
CA GLU A 328 -19.03 25.64 -8.67
C GLU A 328 -19.64 26.79 -9.50
N THR A 329 -19.11 27.05 -10.70
CA THR A 329 -19.58 28.15 -11.55
C THR A 329 -20.95 27.82 -12.15
N PRO A 330 -22.00 28.62 -11.87
CA PRO A 330 -23.33 28.37 -12.42
C PRO A 330 -23.42 28.69 -13.92
N PRO A 331 -24.35 28.05 -14.66
CA PRO A 331 -24.54 28.30 -16.10
C PRO A 331 -24.95 29.74 -16.44
N SER A 332 -25.55 30.44 -15.48
CA SER A 332 -25.97 31.84 -15.60
C SER A 332 -25.32 32.64 -14.47
N GLY A 333 -24.30 33.45 -14.79
CA GLY A 333 -23.57 34.29 -13.82
C GLY A 333 -22.43 35.10 -14.45
N PRO A 334 -21.75 35.99 -13.70
CA PRO A 334 -20.58 36.70 -14.17
C PRO A 334 -19.48 35.71 -14.58
N GLY A 335 -19.06 35.74 -15.85
CA GLY A 335 -18.07 34.80 -16.39
C GLY A 335 -18.65 33.52 -17.01
N ALA A 336 -19.97 33.43 -17.25
CA ALA A 336 -20.63 32.27 -17.86
C ALA A 336 -20.90 32.40 -19.38
N THR A 337 -20.42 33.47 -20.02
CA THR A 337 -20.75 33.80 -21.41
C THR A 337 -19.54 33.69 -22.33
N GLY A 338 -19.51 32.67 -23.19
CA GLY A 338 -18.53 32.43 -24.25
C GLY A 338 -18.25 30.92 -24.46
N GLU A 339 -18.00 30.47 -25.69
CA GLU A 339 -17.66 29.05 -25.96
C GLU A 339 -16.35 28.63 -25.26
N ASP A 340 -15.36 29.53 -25.18
CA ASP A 340 -14.07 29.33 -24.49
C ASP A 340 -14.14 29.35 -22.95
N THR A 341 -15.34 29.44 -22.37
CA THR A 341 -15.50 29.55 -20.91
C THR A 341 -15.32 28.21 -20.21
N HIS A 342 -15.97 27.16 -20.73
CA HIS A 342 -15.99 25.83 -20.13
C HIS A 342 -15.11 24.84 -20.90
N PHE A 343 -15.11 24.93 -22.24
CA PHE A 343 -14.42 24.05 -23.17
C PHE A 343 -13.56 24.88 -24.14
N GLY A 344 -13.01 24.26 -25.19
CA GLY A 344 -12.22 24.94 -26.21
C GLY A 344 -10.77 25.20 -25.81
N SER A 345 -10.21 26.31 -26.30
CA SER A 345 -8.76 26.59 -26.21
C SER A 345 -8.26 26.67 -24.77
N ARG A 346 -9.05 27.28 -23.88
CA ARG A 346 -8.73 27.40 -22.45
C ARG A 346 -8.70 26.04 -21.75
N PHE A 347 -9.58 25.11 -22.12
CA PHE A 347 -9.58 23.76 -21.56
C PHE A 347 -8.28 23.04 -21.91
N GLU A 348 -7.89 23.10 -23.19
CA GLU A 348 -6.67 22.49 -23.71
C GLU A 348 -5.42 23.13 -23.08
N GLU A 349 -5.42 24.45 -22.88
CA GLU A 349 -4.33 25.17 -22.20
C GLU A 349 -4.17 24.72 -20.75
N ILE A 350 -5.25 24.66 -19.96
CA ILE A 350 -5.20 24.25 -18.55
C ILE A 350 -4.71 22.80 -18.44
N LEU A 351 -5.26 21.89 -19.25
CA LEU A 351 -4.85 20.49 -19.25
C LEU A 351 -3.36 20.35 -19.62
N SER A 352 -2.92 21.05 -20.67
CA SER A 352 -1.51 21.08 -21.10
C SER A 352 -0.59 21.64 -20.00
N ASN A 353 -1.01 22.70 -19.32
CA ASN A 353 -0.24 23.31 -18.23
C ASN A 353 -0.13 22.36 -17.03
N ARG A 354 -1.23 21.74 -16.59
CA ARG A 354 -1.21 20.75 -15.48
C ARG A 354 -0.30 19.56 -15.80
N LYS A 355 -0.31 19.08 -17.05
CA LYS A 355 0.61 18.03 -17.50
C LYS A 355 2.08 18.48 -17.46
N LYS A 356 2.41 19.66 -18.00
CA LYS A 356 3.78 20.20 -17.96
C LYS A 356 4.28 20.41 -16.54
N GLU A 357 3.40 20.80 -15.63
CA GLU A 357 3.74 20.97 -14.21
C GLU A 357 3.98 19.62 -13.52
N ALA A 358 3.20 18.58 -13.86
CA ALA A 358 3.47 17.22 -13.42
C ALA A 358 4.82 16.72 -13.96
N ASP A 359 5.11 16.94 -15.24
CA ASP A 359 6.42 16.60 -15.83
C ASP A 359 7.56 17.32 -15.10
N ALA A 360 7.44 18.64 -14.87
CA ALA A 360 8.44 19.42 -14.14
C ALA A 360 8.61 18.95 -12.67
N PHE A 361 7.52 18.53 -12.02
CA PHE A 361 7.55 17.97 -10.68
C PHE A 361 8.33 16.64 -10.64
N TYR A 362 8.02 15.71 -11.53
CA TYR A 362 8.70 14.42 -11.61
C TYR A 362 10.17 14.57 -12.04
N ASP A 363 10.49 15.48 -12.96
CA ASP A 363 11.86 15.81 -13.36
C ASP A 363 12.69 16.38 -12.18
N ASN A 364 12.05 17.13 -11.28
CA ASN A 364 12.71 17.74 -10.12
C ASN A 364 13.12 16.70 -9.07
N ILE A 365 12.24 15.73 -8.78
CA ILE A 365 12.49 14.69 -7.77
C ILE A 365 13.32 13.52 -8.30
N THR A 366 13.41 13.37 -9.63
CA THR A 366 14.18 12.31 -10.30
C THR A 366 15.66 12.69 -10.43
N PRO A 367 16.59 11.91 -9.87
CA PRO A 367 18.02 12.17 -9.99
C PRO A 367 18.52 12.18 -11.45
N PRO A 368 19.49 13.05 -11.82
CA PRO A 368 20.02 13.13 -13.20
C PRO A 368 20.67 11.85 -13.73
N SER A 369 21.14 10.97 -12.84
CA SER A 369 21.78 9.70 -13.19
C SER A 369 20.78 8.58 -13.50
N VAL A 370 19.49 8.76 -13.20
CA VAL A 370 18.44 7.76 -13.42
C VAL A 370 18.10 7.69 -14.91
N SER A 371 18.02 6.48 -15.45
CA SER A 371 17.66 6.25 -16.86
C SER A 371 16.19 6.58 -17.14
N PRO A 372 15.79 6.84 -18.40
CA PRO A 372 14.39 7.08 -18.74
C PRO A 372 13.44 5.95 -18.32
N ASP A 373 13.89 4.70 -18.44
CA ASP A 373 13.10 3.53 -18.04
C ASP A 373 12.88 3.46 -16.52
N ALA A 374 13.95 3.64 -15.74
CA ALA A 374 13.86 3.71 -14.29
C ALA A 374 13.05 4.92 -13.81
N ALA A 375 13.11 6.06 -14.52
CA ALA A 375 12.29 7.22 -14.26
C ALA A 375 10.80 6.94 -14.51
N ASN A 376 10.46 6.18 -15.55
CA ASN A 376 9.08 5.74 -15.82
C ASN A 376 8.55 4.82 -14.71
N VAL A 377 9.34 3.83 -14.27
CA VAL A 377 9.01 2.97 -13.11
C VAL A 377 8.79 3.81 -11.86
N MET A 378 9.69 4.74 -11.56
CA MET A 378 9.58 5.64 -10.41
C MET A 378 8.32 6.53 -10.47
N ARG A 379 7.97 7.07 -11.64
CA ARG A 379 6.78 7.91 -11.83
C ARG A 379 5.49 7.11 -11.61
N GLN A 380 5.37 5.94 -12.22
CA GLN A 380 4.18 5.09 -12.08
C GLN A 380 4.04 4.51 -10.66
N ALA A 381 5.15 4.17 -9.99
CA ALA A 381 5.13 3.75 -8.59
C ALA A 381 4.53 4.84 -7.68
N LEU A 382 5.00 6.09 -7.84
CA LEU A 382 4.50 7.24 -7.07
C LEU A 382 3.08 7.63 -7.47
N ALA A 383 2.71 7.51 -8.75
CA ALA A 383 1.34 7.69 -9.20
C ALA A 383 0.41 6.66 -8.54
N GLY A 384 0.84 5.40 -8.47
CA GLY A 384 0.16 4.33 -7.75
C GLY A 384 -0.10 4.68 -6.29
N MET A 385 0.92 5.09 -5.52
CA MET A 385 0.77 5.54 -4.13
C MET A 385 -0.30 6.64 -3.95
N LEU A 386 -0.48 7.49 -4.95
CA LEU A 386 -1.44 8.60 -4.93
C LEU A 386 -2.83 8.17 -5.38
N TRP A 387 -2.93 7.26 -6.35
CA TRP A 387 -4.19 6.67 -6.81
C TRP A 387 -4.77 5.68 -5.80
N THR A 388 -3.95 5.04 -4.97
CA THR A 388 -4.39 4.12 -3.90
C THR A 388 -4.91 4.83 -2.65
N LYS A 389 -4.91 6.17 -2.61
CA LYS A 389 -5.59 6.91 -1.54
C LYS A 389 -7.09 6.66 -1.62
N GLN A 390 -7.69 6.23 -0.51
CA GLN A 390 -9.12 5.92 -0.44
C GLN A 390 -9.74 6.60 0.78
N TYR A 391 -10.94 7.14 0.63
CA TYR A 391 -11.74 7.55 1.77
C TYR A 391 -12.29 6.30 2.47
N TYR A 392 -11.94 6.14 3.75
CA TYR A 392 -12.32 4.97 4.54
C TYR A 392 -13.22 5.41 5.70
N PHE A 393 -14.52 5.12 5.58
CA PHE A 393 -15.50 5.39 6.62
C PHE A 393 -15.96 4.11 7.29
N TYR A 394 -15.79 4.04 8.61
CA TYR A 394 -16.26 2.92 9.42
C TYR A 394 -16.48 3.37 10.87
N ASP A 395 -17.74 3.62 11.22
CA ASP A 395 -18.21 3.84 12.60
C ASP A 395 -18.54 2.49 13.23
N LEU A 396 -17.55 1.91 13.92
CA LEU A 396 -17.65 0.55 14.42
C LEU A 396 -18.67 0.42 15.55
N ASP A 397 -18.88 1.45 16.38
CA ASP A 397 -19.93 1.45 17.40
C ASP A 397 -21.32 1.30 16.76
N ARG A 398 -21.57 2.06 15.69
CA ARG A 398 -22.82 1.96 14.93
C ARG A 398 -22.99 0.59 14.28
N TRP A 399 -21.94 0.08 13.62
CA TRP A 399 -21.97 -1.24 12.98
C TRP A 399 -22.22 -2.36 14.00
N LEU A 400 -21.53 -2.34 15.16
CA LEU A 400 -21.72 -3.32 16.24
C LEU A 400 -23.15 -3.30 16.80
N ARG A 401 -23.75 -2.12 16.98
CA ARG A 401 -25.14 -2.00 17.44
C ARG A 401 -26.14 -2.60 16.46
N GLN A 402 -25.87 -2.48 15.15
CA GLN A 402 -26.70 -3.11 14.11
C GLN A 402 -26.61 -4.65 14.16
N HIS A 403 -25.49 -5.18 14.68
CA HIS A 403 -25.28 -6.60 14.97
C HIS A 403 -25.66 -7.01 16.41
N GLY A 404 -26.46 -6.20 17.11
CA GLY A 404 -26.96 -6.51 18.46
C GLY A 404 -25.92 -6.38 19.59
N SER A 405 -24.69 -5.98 19.28
CA SER A 405 -23.62 -5.76 20.27
C SER A 405 -23.60 -4.31 20.72
N ASN A 406 -23.78 -4.07 22.03
CA ASN A 406 -23.78 -2.73 22.60
C ASN A 406 -23.03 -2.71 23.92
N MET A 407 -21.76 -2.28 23.84
CA MET A 407 -20.86 -2.21 24.98
C MET A 407 -21.35 -1.26 26.08
N ALA A 408 -21.99 -0.14 25.72
CA ALA A 408 -22.54 0.82 26.68
C ALA A 408 -23.72 0.26 27.48
N LEU A 409 -24.50 -0.66 26.89
CA LEU A 409 -25.61 -1.35 27.55
C LEU A 409 -25.21 -2.70 28.17
N GLY A 410 -23.93 -3.08 28.08
CA GLY A 410 -23.42 -4.37 28.58
C GLY A 410 -23.82 -5.60 27.75
N SER A 411 -24.48 -5.42 26.61
CA SER A 411 -24.80 -6.50 25.67
C SER A 411 -23.59 -6.81 24.80
N ARG A 412 -23.13 -8.06 24.80
CA ARG A 412 -22.00 -8.51 23.97
C ARG A 412 -22.42 -9.68 23.12
N CYS A 413 -22.55 -9.44 21.82
CA CYS A 413 -22.64 -10.50 20.83
C CYS A 413 -21.22 -10.80 20.31
N PRO A 414 -20.87 -12.08 20.10
CA PRO A 414 -19.56 -12.47 19.58
C PRO A 414 -19.49 -12.15 18.08
N VAL A 415 -19.22 -10.89 17.77
CA VAL A 415 -19.07 -10.37 16.42
C VAL A 415 -17.62 -9.87 16.25
N ARG A 416 -17.10 -9.96 15.03
CA ARG A 416 -15.77 -9.47 14.64
C ARG A 416 -15.52 -8.06 15.20
N ASN A 417 -14.29 -7.81 15.66
CA ASN A 417 -13.83 -6.52 16.17
C ASN A 417 -14.63 -5.91 17.35
N SER A 418 -15.46 -6.69 18.06
CA SER A 418 -16.28 -6.19 19.19
C SER A 418 -15.50 -5.49 20.31
N GLN A 419 -14.19 -5.75 20.47
CA GLN A 419 -13.34 -5.07 21.45
C GLN A 419 -12.97 -3.63 21.04
N TRP A 420 -13.16 -3.27 19.77
CA TRP A 420 -12.76 -2.00 19.17
C TRP A 420 -13.92 -1.00 19.06
N PHE A 421 -14.96 -1.13 19.89
CA PHE A 421 -16.17 -0.30 19.89
C PHE A 421 -15.95 1.23 19.91
N HIS A 422 -14.76 1.71 20.26
CA HIS A 422 -14.41 3.15 20.25
C HIS A 422 -13.95 3.64 18.87
N MET A 423 -13.68 2.73 17.94
CA MET A 423 -13.04 3.05 16.67
C MET A 423 -14.00 3.80 15.75
N TYR A 424 -13.49 4.90 15.20
CA TYR A 424 -14.19 5.74 14.23
C TYR A 424 -13.24 6.15 13.12
N ASN A 425 -13.42 5.58 11.94
CA ASN A 425 -12.64 5.90 10.75
C ASN A 425 -13.47 6.81 9.84
N ALA A 426 -12.91 7.92 9.37
CA ALA A 426 -13.58 8.82 8.42
C ALA A 426 -12.55 9.71 7.70
N ASP A 427 -11.47 9.11 7.22
CA ASP A 427 -10.30 9.83 6.71
C ASP A 427 -9.85 9.24 5.37
N VAL A 428 -9.08 10.02 4.60
CA VAL A 428 -8.40 9.53 3.38
C VAL A 428 -7.10 8.83 3.80
N ILE A 429 -6.98 7.55 3.45
CA ILE A 429 -5.88 6.68 3.86
C ILE A 429 -5.19 6.10 2.62
N SER A 430 -3.86 5.96 2.65
CA SER A 430 -3.11 5.23 1.63
C SER A 430 -3.30 3.72 1.83
N MET A 431 -3.94 3.06 0.87
CA MET A 431 -4.21 1.62 0.92
C MET A 431 -3.07 0.80 0.29
N PRO A 432 -2.90 -0.48 0.67
CA PRO A 432 -1.96 -1.38 0.00
C PRO A 432 -2.29 -1.50 -1.49
N ASP A 433 -3.57 -1.72 -1.77
CA ASP A 433 -4.25 -1.74 -3.07
C ASP A 433 -5.71 -1.28 -2.85
N LYS A 434 -6.49 -0.96 -3.90
CA LYS A 434 -7.90 -0.53 -3.76
C LYS A 434 -8.92 -1.57 -4.23
N TRP A 435 -8.50 -2.73 -4.70
CA TRP A 435 -9.38 -3.82 -5.12
C TRP A 435 -9.34 -5.00 -4.15
N GLU A 436 -8.20 -5.65 -3.94
CA GLU A 436 -8.04 -6.80 -3.04
C GLU A 436 -8.05 -6.34 -1.58
N TYR A 437 -7.32 -5.26 -1.31
CA TYR A 437 -7.16 -4.65 0.01
C TYR A 437 -7.84 -3.27 0.12
N PRO A 438 -9.16 -3.11 -0.11
CA PRO A 438 -9.85 -1.81 -0.05
C PRO A 438 -10.07 -1.33 1.40
N TRP A 439 -9.08 -1.60 2.25
CA TRP A 439 -8.96 -1.37 3.68
C TRP A 439 -7.47 -1.24 4.03
N TYR A 440 -7.16 -0.56 5.13
CA TYR A 440 -5.78 -0.36 5.53
C TYR A 440 -5.23 -1.55 6.34
N ALA A 441 -3.95 -1.85 6.16
CA ALA A 441 -3.15 -2.60 7.10
C ALA A 441 -2.12 -1.66 7.75
N ALA A 442 -2.04 -1.64 9.07
CA ALA A 442 -1.24 -0.63 9.77
C ALA A 442 0.27 -0.77 9.51
N TRP A 443 0.77 -2.00 9.36
CA TRP A 443 2.19 -2.19 9.06
C TRP A 443 2.54 -1.86 7.60
N ASP A 444 1.70 -2.20 6.63
CA ASP A 444 1.79 -1.74 5.24
C ASP A 444 1.89 -0.21 5.19
N LEU A 445 0.98 0.48 5.91
CA LEU A 445 0.95 1.94 5.94
C LEU A 445 2.30 2.53 6.34
N ALA A 446 3.01 1.93 7.31
CA ALA A 446 4.34 2.38 7.71
C ALA A 446 5.38 2.26 6.57
N PHE A 447 5.28 1.24 5.73
CA PHE A 447 6.10 1.07 4.54
C PHE A 447 5.71 2.04 3.41
N HIS A 448 4.42 2.36 3.24
CA HIS A 448 3.95 3.36 2.26
C HIS A 448 4.63 4.71 2.46
N LEU A 449 4.86 5.09 3.72
CA LEU A 449 5.47 6.37 4.08
C LEU A 449 6.89 6.50 3.52
N GLY A 450 7.59 5.39 3.28
CA GLY A 450 8.91 5.40 2.67
C GLY A 450 8.92 6.01 1.27
N ALA A 451 7.88 5.72 0.47
CA ALA A 451 7.69 6.28 -0.86
C ALA A 451 7.01 7.66 -0.82
N ILE A 452 5.94 7.80 -0.02
CA ILE A 452 5.15 9.04 0.07
C ILE A 452 6.01 10.22 0.53
N THR A 453 6.93 10.01 1.49
CA THR A 453 7.79 11.08 2.02
C THR A 453 8.64 11.74 0.93
N MET A 454 8.92 11.06 -0.19
CA MET A 454 9.65 11.66 -1.31
C MET A 454 8.90 12.84 -1.93
N ILE A 455 7.56 12.76 -1.96
CA ILE A 455 6.70 13.70 -2.68
C ILE A 455 5.83 14.56 -1.76
N ASP A 456 5.53 14.08 -0.55
CA ASP A 456 4.61 14.72 0.39
C ASP A 456 4.86 14.30 1.86
N PRO A 457 5.93 14.81 2.50
CA PRO A 457 6.25 14.51 3.90
C PRO A 457 5.13 14.89 4.88
N GLY A 458 4.37 15.94 4.57
CA GLY A 458 3.25 16.37 5.39
C GLY A 458 2.16 15.31 5.44
N PHE A 459 1.82 14.70 4.30
CA PHE A 459 0.83 13.63 4.25
C PHE A 459 1.37 12.37 4.91
N ALA A 460 2.63 12.02 4.71
CA ALA A 460 3.27 10.89 5.39
C ALA A 460 3.17 11.01 6.93
N LYS A 461 3.44 12.20 7.49
CA LYS A 461 3.24 12.47 8.92
C LYS A 461 1.79 12.32 9.36
N GLN A 462 0.84 12.88 8.59
CA GLN A 462 -0.59 12.75 8.87
C GLN A 462 -1.03 11.29 8.91
N GLN A 463 -0.58 10.46 7.97
CA GLN A 463 -0.93 9.03 7.92
C GLN A 463 -0.38 8.26 9.14
N LEU A 464 0.87 8.52 9.55
CA LEU A 464 1.44 7.88 10.74
C LEU A 464 0.73 8.30 12.03
N GLU A 465 0.43 9.60 12.17
CA GLU A 465 -0.29 10.12 13.32
C GLU A 465 -1.73 9.61 13.37
N LEU A 466 -2.36 9.35 12.22
CA LEU A 466 -3.75 8.90 12.12
C LEU A 466 -3.96 7.58 12.87
N ILE A 467 -3.14 6.56 12.60
CA ILE A 467 -3.24 5.25 13.25
C ILE A 467 -2.94 5.31 14.76
N LEU A 468 -2.19 6.33 15.20
CA LEU A 468 -1.88 6.59 16.62
C LEU A 468 -2.89 7.51 17.31
N HIS A 469 -3.86 8.06 16.57
CA HIS A 469 -4.92 8.91 17.07
C HIS A 469 -5.88 8.11 17.95
N GLU A 470 -6.47 8.74 18.96
CA GLU A 470 -7.44 8.11 19.88
C GLU A 470 -8.72 7.56 19.22
N ARG A 471 -8.94 7.86 17.93
CA ARG A 471 -10.05 7.30 17.14
C ARG A 471 -9.71 5.94 16.52
N TYR A 472 -8.42 5.59 16.47
CA TYR A 472 -7.86 4.40 15.84
C TYR A 472 -7.11 3.53 16.84
N LEU A 473 -6.17 4.12 17.60
CA LEU A 473 -5.37 3.44 18.61
C LEU A 473 -6.26 2.98 19.76
N HIS A 474 -6.18 1.69 20.10
CA HIS A 474 -6.91 1.16 21.24
C HIS A 474 -6.47 1.85 22.53
N PRO A 475 -7.39 2.17 23.47
CA PRO A 475 -7.05 2.76 24.77
C PRO A 475 -6.03 1.99 25.63
N ASN A 476 -5.68 0.76 25.26
CA ASN A 476 -4.69 -0.07 25.95
C ASN A 476 -3.29 0.06 25.34
N GLY A 477 -3.12 0.84 24.26
CA GLY A 477 -1.90 1.01 23.50
C GLY A 477 -1.79 0.16 22.22
N GLN A 478 -2.72 -0.75 21.93
CA GLN A 478 -2.67 -1.57 20.71
C GLN A 478 -2.97 -0.74 19.46
N ILE A 479 -2.12 -0.90 18.45
CA ILE A 479 -2.35 -0.39 17.08
C ILE A 479 -3.25 -1.41 16.36
N PRO A 480 -4.34 -0.99 15.67
CA PRO A 480 -5.20 -1.90 14.93
C PRO A 480 -4.43 -2.56 13.79
N ALA A 481 -4.60 -3.87 13.57
CA ALA A 481 -3.93 -4.57 12.48
C ALA A 481 -4.55 -4.25 11.11
N TYR A 482 -5.74 -4.79 10.84
CA TYR A 482 -6.47 -4.62 9.57
C TYR A 482 -7.97 -4.90 9.74
N GLU A 483 -8.78 -4.58 8.72
CA GLU A 483 -10.26 -4.60 8.79
C GLU A 483 -10.84 -5.96 9.25
N TRP A 484 -10.31 -7.08 8.76
CA TRP A 484 -10.77 -8.42 9.12
C TRP A 484 -10.53 -8.78 10.60
N ASN A 485 -9.51 -8.22 11.24
CA ASN A 485 -9.24 -8.44 12.66
C ASN A 485 -8.32 -7.36 13.23
N PHE A 486 -8.90 -6.32 13.83
CA PHE A 486 -8.11 -5.24 14.44
C PHE A 486 -7.26 -5.71 15.61
N SER A 487 -7.62 -6.83 16.27
CA SER A 487 -6.90 -7.38 17.41
C SER A 487 -5.68 -8.23 17.04
N ASP A 488 -5.46 -8.51 15.76
CA ASP A 488 -4.23 -9.19 15.31
C ASP A 488 -2.98 -8.33 15.56
N VAL A 489 -1.83 -8.97 15.36
CA VAL A 489 -0.54 -8.37 15.65
C VAL A 489 0.27 -8.30 14.37
N ASN A 490 0.66 -7.09 13.97
CA ASN A 490 1.60 -6.87 12.89
C ASN A 490 2.98 -6.44 13.43
N PRO A 491 4.04 -6.48 12.61
CA PRO A 491 5.35 -5.96 12.98
C PRO A 491 5.29 -4.49 13.46
N PRO A 492 5.94 -4.14 14.59
CA PRO A 492 5.93 -2.79 15.16
C PRO A 492 6.89 -1.82 14.42
N VAL A 493 6.69 -1.63 13.12
CA VAL A 493 7.57 -0.84 12.24
C VAL A 493 7.28 0.68 12.27
N HIS A 494 6.29 1.14 13.03
CA HIS A 494 5.89 2.54 13.07
C HIS A 494 6.99 3.47 13.62
N ALA A 495 7.78 3.02 14.60
CA ALA A 495 8.93 3.79 15.10
C ALA A 495 10.01 3.97 14.04
N TRP A 496 10.24 2.93 13.23
CA TRP A 496 11.16 3.01 12.10
C TRP A 496 10.66 4.02 11.07
N ALA A 497 9.38 3.97 10.71
CA ALA A 497 8.80 4.89 9.74
C ALA A 497 8.85 6.35 10.23
N ALA A 498 8.61 6.60 11.52
CA ALA A 498 8.74 7.93 12.12
C ALA A 498 10.18 8.48 12.03
N LEU A 499 11.18 7.67 12.36
CA LEU A 499 12.60 8.03 12.18
C LEU A 499 12.95 8.24 10.70
N PHE A 500 12.42 7.40 9.81
CA PHE A 500 12.65 7.53 8.38
C PHE A 500 12.14 8.88 7.87
N ILE A 501 10.91 9.27 8.22
CA ILE A 501 10.34 10.58 7.87
C ILE A 501 11.21 11.71 8.41
N TYR A 502 11.54 11.64 9.71
CA TYR A 502 12.35 12.65 10.38
C TYR A 502 13.72 12.85 9.71
N HIS A 503 14.40 11.75 9.40
CA HIS A 503 15.70 11.79 8.74
C HIS A 503 15.59 12.25 7.30
N VAL A 504 14.64 11.74 6.51
CA VAL A 504 14.46 12.18 5.12
C VAL A 504 14.10 13.66 5.05
N GLU A 505 13.26 14.18 5.96
CA GLU A 505 12.98 15.62 6.00
C GLU A 505 14.26 16.43 6.25
N GLN A 506 15.11 15.98 7.18
CA GLN A 506 16.39 16.61 7.47
C GLN A 506 17.37 16.50 6.28
N GLU A 507 17.40 15.37 5.60
CA GLU A 507 18.29 15.09 4.47
C GLU A 507 17.92 15.91 3.23
N VAL A 508 16.61 16.05 2.96
CA VAL A 508 16.05 16.60 1.72
C VAL A 508 15.69 18.08 1.85
N PHE A 509 15.11 18.48 2.99
CA PHE A 509 14.63 19.85 3.23
C PHE A 509 15.53 20.63 4.21
N GLY A 510 16.48 19.95 4.87
CA GLY A 510 17.37 20.57 5.85
C GLY A 510 16.70 20.90 7.19
N VAL A 511 15.47 20.42 7.41
CA VAL A 511 14.66 20.68 8.61
C VAL A 511 14.15 19.36 9.17
N ALA A 512 14.26 19.18 10.48
CA ALA A 512 13.73 18.05 11.22
C ALA A 512 12.53 18.49 12.10
N ASP A 513 11.42 17.76 12.05
CA ASP A 513 10.23 18.06 12.85
C ASP A 513 10.27 17.36 14.21
N VAL A 514 10.91 18.01 15.18
CA VAL A 514 11.06 17.50 16.55
C VAL A 514 9.72 17.32 17.25
N ARG A 515 8.72 18.18 16.96
CA ARG A 515 7.39 18.10 17.60
C ARG A 515 6.60 16.90 17.11
N PHE A 516 6.66 16.61 15.81
CA PHE A 516 6.11 15.39 15.24
C PHE A 516 6.72 14.17 15.94
N LEU A 517 8.05 14.14 16.04
CA LEU A 517 8.79 13.03 16.64
C LEU A 517 8.38 12.82 18.11
N GLU A 518 8.27 13.90 18.88
CA GLU A 518 7.81 13.90 20.28
C GLU A 518 6.37 13.37 20.41
N LYS A 519 5.44 13.85 19.59
CA LYS A 519 4.02 13.42 19.61
C LYS A 519 3.89 11.92 19.35
N VAL A 520 4.56 11.43 18.32
CA VAL A 520 4.57 10.02 17.93
C VAL A 520 5.23 9.16 19.02
N PHE A 521 6.35 9.62 19.57
CA PHE A 521 7.08 8.92 20.62
C PHE A 521 6.19 8.61 21.84
N GLN A 522 5.36 9.55 22.29
CA GLN A 522 4.47 9.34 23.43
C GLN A 522 3.43 8.24 23.16
N LYS A 523 2.83 8.22 21.97
CA LYS A 523 1.86 7.18 21.57
C LYS A 523 2.53 5.82 21.38
N LEU A 524 3.71 5.81 20.76
CA LEU A 524 4.51 4.59 20.62
C LEU A 524 5.04 4.08 21.96
N LEU A 525 5.28 4.93 22.97
CA LEU A 525 5.62 4.47 24.30
C LEU A 525 4.47 3.65 24.93
N MET A 526 3.21 4.04 24.69
CA MET A 526 2.03 3.26 25.08
C MET A 526 1.98 1.92 24.35
N ASN A 527 2.21 1.93 23.03
CA ASN A 527 2.24 0.70 22.24
C ASN A 527 3.38 -0.25 22.65
N PHE A 528 4.59 0.27 22.85
CA PHE A 528 5.72 -0.49 23.37
C PHE A 528 5.38 -1.14 24.72
N THR A 529 4.72 -0.40 25.61
CA THR A 529 4.28 -0.91 26.92
C THR A 529 3.20 -1.99 26.77
N TRP A 530 2.30 -1.86 25.80
CA TRP A 530 1.34 -2.90 25.46
C TRP A 530 2.05 -4.19 25.01
N TRP A 531 3.05 -4.10 24.13
CA TRP A 531 3.85 -5.23 23.68
C TRP A 531 4.51 -5.96 24.85
N VAL A 532 5.25 -5.24 25.70
CA VAL A 532 5.91 -5.81 26.89
C VAL A 532 4.93 -6.50 27.83
N ASN A 533 3.70 -6.00 27.97
CA ASN A 533 2.73 -6.59 28.90
C ASN A 533 1.84 -7.68 28.30
N ARG A 534 1.67 -7.73 26.98
CA ARG A 534 0.69 -8.61 26.32
C ARG A 534 1.31 -9.66 25.41
N LYS A 535 2.57 -9.48 25.02
CA LYS A 535 3.25 -10.30 24.01
C LYS A 535 4.57 -10.88 24.52
N ASP A 536 4.88 -10.69 25.80
CA ASP A 536 5.90 -11.43 26.55
C ASP A 536 5.21 -12.32 27.58
N ARG A 537 4.98 -13.59 27.23
CA ARG A 537 4.13 -14.52 27.98
C ARG A 537 4.59 -14.72 29.43
N TYR A 538 5.90 -14.75 29.66
CA TYR A 538 6.51 -15.08 30.95
C TYR A 538 7.31 -13.94 31.57
N GLY A 539 7.33 -12.76 30.96
CA GLY A 539 8.15 -11.63 31.42
C GLY A 539 9.65 -11.89 31.22
N GLN A 540 10.01 -12.68 30.21
CA GLN A 540 11.38 -13.12 29.95
C GLN A 540 12.07 -12.32 28.84
N ASN A 541 11.38 -11.32 28.26
CA ASN A 541 11.83 -10.52 27.12
C ASN A 541 11.99 -11.34 25.83
N VAL A 542 11.16 -12.39 25.69
CA VAL A 542 10.97 -13.18 24.48
C VAL A 542 9.55 -12.93 24.01
N PHE A 543 9.40 -12.50 22.75
CA PHE A 543 8.13 -11.97 22.26
C PHE A 543 7.49 -12.88 21.23
N GLU A 544 6.17 -13.04 21.37
CA GLU A 544 5.31 -13.80 20.46
C GLU A 544 4.12 -12.94 20.01
N GLY A 545 3.79 -12.99 18.73
CA GLY A 545 2.70 -12.22 18.12
C GLY A 545 1.73 -13.05 17.29
N GLY A 546 2.03 -14.34 17.06
CA GLY A 546 1.25 -15.17 16.15
C GLY A 546 1.54 -14.78 14.70
N PHE A 547 0.55 -14.14 14.05
CA PHE A 547 0.54 -13.72 12.65
C PHE A 547 1.80 -12.95 12.20
N LEU A 548 2.14 -11.83 12.87
CA LEU A 548 3.31 -10.97 12.58
C LEU A 548 3.52 -10.63 11.08
N GLY A 549 2.48 -10.70 10.26
CA GLY A 549 2.53 -10.38 8.82
C GLY A 549 3.30 -11.37 7.96
N LEU A 550 3.59 -12.58 8.45
CA LEU A 550 4.35 -13.64 7.75
C LEU A 550 3.58 -14.97 7.78
N ASP A 551 2.40 -14.96 7.19
CA ASP A 551 1.30 -15.92 7.28
C ASP A 551 1.75 -17.38 7.31
N ASN A 552 2.32 -17.88 6.20
CA ASN A 552 2.66 -19.28 6.02
C ASN A 552 4.15 -19.60 6.19
N ILE A 553 4.96 -18.67 6.72
CA ILE A 553 6.43 -18.84 6.75
C ILE A 553 6.90 -19.97 7.67
N GLY A 554 6.12 -20.29 8.70
CA GLY A 554 6.47 -21.25 9.75
C GLY A 554 6.01 -22.69 9.47
N VAL A 555 6.43 -23.61 10.34
CA VAL A 555 6.00 -25.03 10.33
C VAL A 555 4.53 -25.17 10.72
N PHE A 556 4.08 -24.36 11.68
CA PHE A 556 2.72 -24.35 12.21
C PHE A 556 2.03 -23.04 11.87
N ASP A 557 0.70 -23.05 11.84
CA ASP A 557 -0.10 -21.83 11.96
C ASP A 557 0.20 -21.22 13.34
N ARG A 558 0.90 -20.08 13.30
CA ARG A 558 1.37 -19.36 14.49
C ARG A 558 0.23 -18.70 15.28
N SER A 559 -0.94 -18.55 14.68
CA SER A 559 -2.15 -17.99 15.30
C SER A 559 -3.04 -19.07 15.91
N ALA A 560 -2.83 -20.34 15.57
CA ALA A 560 -3.58 -21.48 16.09
C ALA A 560 -2.92 -22.11 17.33
N THR A 561 -3.70 -22.88 18.08
CA THR A 561 -3.16 -23.73 19.16
C THR A 561 -2.36 -24.88 18.56
N ILE A 562 -1.14 -25.09 19.06
CA ILE A 562 -0.31 -26.23 18.64
C ILE A 562 -1.00 -27.53 19.10
N PRO A 563 -1.12 -28.57 18.24
CA PRO A 563 -1.87 -29.79 18.55
C PRO A 563 -1.50 -30.47 19.88
N SER A 564 -0.23 -30.42 20.28
CA SER A 564 0.25 -31.01 21.53
C SER A 564 -0.01 -30.15 22.78
N GLY A 565 -0.56 -28.94 22.64
CA GLY A 565 -0.70 -27.96 23.72
C GLY A 565 0.57 -27.16 24.02
N GLY A 566 1.61 -27.30 23.18
CA GLY A 566 2.84 -26.51 23.26
C GLY A 566 2.68 -25.04 22.82
N TYR A 567 3.79 -24.30 22.81
CA TYR A 567 3.84 -22.92 22.31
C TYR A 567 5.15 -22.62 21.57
N LEU A 568 5.14 -21.56 20.76
CA LEU A 568 6.30 -21.10 19.98
C LEU A 568 6.90 -19.84 20.59
N GLU A 569 8.20 -19.86 20.87
CA GLU A 569 8.98 -18.64 20.99
C GLU A 569 9.46 -18.22 19.60
N GLN A 570 8.99 -17.05 19.16
CA GLN A 570 9.18 -16.56 17.80
C GLN A 570 10.44 -15.69 17.70
N SER A 571 11.38 -16.10 16.84
CA SER A 571 12.65 -15.39 16.64
C SER A 571 12.43 -14.02 16.00
N ASP A 572 11.52 -13.92 15.04
CA ASP A 572 11.12 -12.67 14.41
C ASP A 572 10.39 -11.73 15.36
N GLY A 573 9.44 -12.23 16.16
CA GLY A 573 8.74 -11.43 17.17
C GLY A 573 9.71 -10.73 18.13
N THR A 574 10.73 -11.48 18.56
CA THR A 574 11.79 -10.96 19.43
C THR A 574 12.73 -9.99 18.68
N ALA A 575 13.12 -10.31 17.44
CA ALA A 575 13.94 -9.41 16.61
C ALA A 575 13.24 -8.09 16.29
N TRP A 576 11.94 -8.12 15.99
CA TRP A 576 11.11 -6.94 15.78
C TRP A 576 11.04 -6.06 17.02
N MET A 577 10.87 -6.67 18.21
CA MET A 577 10.88 -5.92 19.46
C MET A 577 12.25 -5.35 19.80
N ALA A 578 13.34 -6.03 19.46
CA ALA A 578 14.69 -5.48 19.57
C ALA A 578 14.85 -4.24 18.67
N LEU A 579 14.42 -4.33 17.40
CA LEU A 579 14.43 -3.21 16.47
C LEU A 579 13.52 -2.06 16.94
N TYR A 580 12.32 -2.35 17.43
CA TYR A 580 11.41 -1.35 17.97
C TYR A 580 12.04 -0.64 19.18
N CYS A 581 12.65 -1.40 20.09
CA CYS A 581 13.37 -0.87 21.24
C CYS A 581 14.52 0.07 20.82
N GLN A 582 15.32 -0.33 19.83
CA GLN A 582 16.39 0.48 19.26
C GLN A 582 15.88 1.74 18.56
N ASN A 583 14.78 1.66 17.81
CA ASN A 583 14.18 2.82 17.18
C ASN A 583 13.65 3.79 18.25
N MET A 584 13.00 3.31 19.30
CA MET A 584 12.57 4.16 20.41
C MET A 584 13.75 4.80 21.16
N LEU A 585 14.86 4.08 21.32
CA LEU A 585 16.11 4.64 21.84
C LEU A 585 16.64 5.76 20.94
N GLU A 586 16.69 5.54 19.62
CA GLU A 586 17.15 6.54 18.66
C GLU A 586 16.25 7.77 18.64
N ILE A 587 14.93 7.59 18.73
CA ILE A 587 13.98 8.71 18.89
C ILE A 587 14.28 9.48 20.18
N ALA A 588 14.38 8.79 21.32
CA ALA A 588 14.67 9.42 22.60
C ALA A 588 16.02 10.17 22.59
N ALA A 589 17.04 9.62 21.93
CA ALA A 589 18.33 10.26 21.75
C ALA A 589 18.25 11.55 20.90
N ASN A 590 17.47 11.54 19.81
CA ASN A 590 17.25 12.75 19.01
C ASN A 590 16.44 13.80 19.77
N LEU A 591 15.43 13.40 20.55
CA LEU A 591 14.66 14.31 21.40
C LEU A 591 15.51 14.89 22.54
N ALA A 592 16.43 14.10 23.11
CA ALA A 592 17.30 14.50 24.21
C ALA A 592 18.28 15.63 23.87
N ILE A 593 18.62 15.78 22.59
CA ILE A 593 19.40 16.94 22.09
C ILE A 593 18.64 18.26 22.31
N HIS A 594 17.31 18.21 22.33
CA HIS A 594 16.44 19.38 22.51
C HIS A 594 15.90 19.50 23.94
N ASP A 595 15.61 18.37 24.60
CA ASP A 595 15.15 18.32 25.99
C ASP A 595 15.81 17.14 26.74
N PRO A 596 16.76 17.40 27.66
CA PRO A 596 17.50 16.37 28.38
C PRO A 596 16.66 15.37 29.20
N VAL A 597 15.37 15.65 29.47
CA VAL A 597 14.46 14.70 30.13
C VAL A 597 14.40 13.36 29.38
N TYR A 598 14.54 13.38 28.05
CA TYR A 598 14.53 12.18 27.24
C TYR A 598 15.78 11.29 27.42
N GLU A 599 16.86 11.75 28.05
CA GLU A 599 18.01 10.89 28.39
C GLU A 599 17.60 9.76 29.36
N GLU A 600 16.62 10.00 30.24
CA GLU A 600 16.10 8.96 31.15
C GLU A 600 15.30 7.88 30.41
N LEU A 601 14.62 8.26 29.33
CA LEU A 601 13.91 7.31 28.48
C LEU A 601 14.88 6.57 27.56
N ALA A 602 15.93 7.25 27.08
CA ALA A 602 17.00 6.62 26.32
C ALA A 602 17.67 5.49 27.13
N ILE A 603 18.03 5.74 28.40
CA ILE A 603 18.63 4.67 29.23
C ILE A 603 17.65 3.50 29.43
N LYS A 604 16.35 3.75 29.62
CA LYS A 604 15.33 2.69 29.73
C LYS A 604 15.31 1.79 28.51
N PHE A 605 15.35 2.33 27.29
CA PHE A 605 15.39 1.51 26.07
C PHE A 605 16.74 0.81 25.87
N TYR A 606 17.85 1.44 26.26
CA TYR A 606 19.16 0.79 26.22
C TYR A 606 19.22 -0.44 27.12
N GLU A 607 18.80 -0.33 28.38
CA GLU A 607 18.75 -1.45 29.32
C GLU A 607 17.83 -2.55 28.80
N HIS A 608 16.63 -2.18 28.33
CA HIS A 608 15.66 -3.13 27.81
C HIS A 608 16.18 -3.87 26.57
N PHE A 609 16.87 -3.19 25.64
CA PHE A 609 17.52 -3.83 24.51
C PHE A 609 18.53 -4.89 24.95
N LEU A 610 19.36 -4.61 25.96
CA LEU A 610 20.33 -5.59 26.47
C LEU A 610 19.65 -6.83 27.08
N TRP A 611 18.48 -6.67 27.70
CA TRP A 611 17.69 -7.81 28.18
C TRP A 611 17.12 -8.64 27.03
N ILE A 612 16.52 -8.01 26.00
CA ILE A 612 16.04 -8.70 24.80
C ILE A 612 17.19 -9.45 24.11
N ALA A 613 18.30 -8.74 23.87
CA ALA A 613 19.47 -9.30 23.23
C ALA A 613 20.04 -10.47 24.02
N SER A 614 20.01 -10.41 25.35
CA SER A 614 20.43 -11.52 26.19
C SER A 614 19.43 -12.66 26.12
N ALA A 615 18.12 -12.43 26.18
CA ALA A 615 17.08 -13.46 26.13
C ALA A 615 17.13 -14.26 24.82
N MET A 616 17.22 -13.57 23.68
CA MET A 616 17.32 -14.21 22.36
C MET A 616 18.59 -15.08 22.20
N ASN A 617 19.63 -14.74 22.96
CA ASN A 617 20.92 -15.42 22.96
C ASN A 617 21.15 -16.34 24.17
N ARG A 618 20.20 -16.42 25.12
CA ARG A 618 20.36 -17.13 26.39
C ARG A 618 19.99 -18.59 26.26
N MET A 619 20.83 -19.40 26.88
CA MET A 619 20.55 -20.74 27.34
C MET A 619 19.69 -20.63 28.60
N GLY A 620 18.40 -20.97 28.55
CA GLY A 620 17.57 -21.13 29.75
C GLY A 620 18.11 -22.26 30.66
N GLU A 621 17.41 -22.59 31.75
CA GLU A 621 17.75 -23.74 32.62
C GLU A 621 17.86 -25.06 31.83
N ASN A 622 17.27 -25.14 30.62
CA ASN A 622 17.27 -26.28 29.69
C ASN A 622 18.23 -26.14 28.47
N GLN A 623 19.19 -25.20 28.47
CA GLN A 623 20.33 -25.10 27.53
C GLN A 623 20.08 -24.84 26.01
N GLU A 624 18.86 -24.63 25.51
CA GLU A 624 18.66 -24.26 24.09
C GLU A 624 18.10 -22.82 23.94
N GLY A 625 18.81 -21.96 23.20
CA GLY A 625 18.36 -20.62 22.78
C GLY A 625 18.10 -20.57 21.27
N MET A 626 17.63 -19.45 20.72
CA MET A 626 17.22 -19.38 19.30
C MET A 626 18.37 -19.53 18.29
N TRP A 627 19.60 -19.19 18.68
CA TRP A 627 20.79 -19.37 17.84
C TRP A 627 21.26 -20.83 17.83
N ASP A 628 21.51 -21.38 16.65
CA ASP A 628 22.16 -22.68 16.45
C ASP A 628 23.65 -22.49 16.09
N GLU A 629 24.54 -22.95 16.98
CA GLU A 629 25.99 -22.79 16.79
C GLU A 629 26.58 -23.65 15.67
N TRP A 630 25.92 -24.73 15.27
CA TRP A 630 26.40 -25.58 14.17
C TRP A 630 26.00 -24.99 12.82
N ASP A 631 24.75 -24.58 12.69
CA ASP A 631 24.24 -24.05 11.44
C ASP A 631 24.59 -22.58 11.22
N GLY A 632 24.72 -21.81 12.31
CA GLY A 632 25.06 -20.40 12.26
C GLY A 632 23.87 -19.52 11.91
N PHE A 633 22.70 -19.86 12.44
CA PHE A 633 21.44 -19.24 12.09
C PHE A 633 20.48 -19.20 13.29
N PHE A 634 19.48 -18.31 13.23
CA PHE A 634 18.43 -18.20 14.24
C PHE A 634 17.17 -18.97 13.82
N TYR A 635 16.52 -19.61 14.79
CA TYR A 635 15.33 -20.43 14.61
C TYR A 635 14.28 -20.18 15.70
N ASP A 636 13.01 -20.42 15.36
CA ASP A 636 11.94 -20.49 16.36
C ASP A 636 12.15 -21.69 17.29
N LEU A 637 11.72 -21.56 18.55
CA LEU A 637 11.73 -22.63 19.53
C LEU A 637 10.31 -23.13 19.79
N LEU A 638 10.09 -24.43 19.63
CA LEU A 638 8.88 -25.11 20.06
C LEU A 638 9.07 -25.63 21.47
N HIS A 639 8.24 -25.16 22.40
CA HIS A 639 8.14 -25.68 23.76
C HIS A 639 6.98 -26.65 23.87
N LEU A 640 7.26 -27.85 24.38
CA LEU A 640 6.27 -28.89 24.62
C LEU A 640 5.80 -28.86 26.08
N PRO A 641 4.59 -29.38 26.39
CA PRO A 641 4.06 -29.39 27.75
C PRO A 641 4.90 -30.18 28.76
N ASP A 642 5.77 -31.07 28.30
CA ASP A 642 6.71 -31.84 29.13
C ASP A 642 7.93 -31.02 29.59
N GLY A 643 8.03 -29.76 29.14
CA GLY A 643 9.12 -28.83 29.46
C GLY A 643 10.32 -28.93 28.52
N SER A 644 10.30 -29.84 27.54
CA SER A 644 11.31 -29.89 26.48
C SER A 644 11.13 -28.75 25.48
N ALA A 645 12.23 -28.36 24.84
CA ALA A 645 12.24 -27.34 23.80
C ALA A 645 13.06 -27.84 22.61
N THR A 646 12.66 -27.47 21.39
CA THR A 646 13.40 -27.83 20.17
C THR A 646 13.37 -26.70 19.15
N ARG A 647 14.49 -26.51 18.44
CA ARG A 647 14.59 -25.54 17.34
C ARG A 647 13.90 -26.08 16.10
N LEU A 648 13.02 -25.28 15.50
CA LEU A 648 12.43 -25.56 14.20
C LEU A 648 13.39 -25.06 13.11
N LYS A 649 14.22 -25.96 12.57
CA LYS A 649 15.35 -25.63 11.68
C LYS A 649 14.95 -25.33 10.22
N VAL A 650 14.02 -24.39 10.06
CA VAL A 650 13.60 -23.86 8.74
C VAL A 650 14.33 -22.55 8.50
N ARG A 651 15.15 -22.47 7.45
CA ARG A 651 15.92 -21.26 7.14
C ARG A 651 15.04 -20.26 6.39
N THR A 652 14.43 -19.34 7.13
CA THR A 652 13.54 -18.30 6.60
C THR A 652 14.05 -16.89 6.92
N LEU A 653 13.37 -15.87 6.38
CA LEU A 653 13.56 -14.46 6.77
C LEU A 653 13.44 -14.22 8.28
N VAL A 654 12.74 -15.09 9.02
CA VAL A 654 12.62 -15.04 10.49
C VAL A 654 14.00 -15.08 11.15
N GLY A 655 14.90 -15.92 10.64
CA GLY A 655 16.27 -16.01 11.15
C GLY A 655 17.18 -14.88 10.66
N LEU A 656 16.84 -14.25 9.52
CA LEU A 656 17.54 -13.06 9.03
C LEU A 656 17.16 -11.80 9.79
N LEU A 657 15.94 -11.70 10.33
CA LEU A 657 15.46 -10.48 11.00
C LEU A 657 16.33 -10.04 12.19
N SER A 658 17.05 -10.95 12.84
CA SER A 658 18.00 -10.58 13.90
C SER A 658 19.10 -9.63 13.41
N LEU A 659 19.53 -9.74 12.14
CA LEU A 659 20.50 -8.82 11.56
C LEU A 659 19.93 -7.40 11.45
N CYS A 660 18.62 -7.29 11.22
CA CYS A 660 17.92 -6.03 11.00
C CYS A 660 17.87 -5.11 12.22
N SER A 661 18.00 -5.67 13.42
CA SER A 661 18.14 -4.94 14.67
C SER A 661 19.58 -4.40 14.82
N SER A 662 19.88 -3.36 14.06
CA SER A 662 21.18 -2.68 14.06
C SER A 662 21.00 -1.15 14.09
N THR A 663 21.49 -0.48 15.15
CA THR A 663 21.48 0.99 15.27
C THR A 663 22.88 1.50 15.63
N VAL A 664 23.31 2.56 14.93
CA VAL A 664 24.65 3.14 15.05
C VAL A 664 24.57 4.55 15.61
N PHE A 665 25.34 4.82 16.67
CA PHE A 665 25.45 6.12 17.30
C PHE A 665 26.78 6.77 16.95
N SER A 666 26.74 8.03 16.49
CA SER A 666 27.94 8.83 16.22
C SER A 666 28.57 9.33 17.52
N VAL A 667 29.86 9.65 17.45
CA VAL A 667 30.58 10.25 18.60
C VAL A 667 29.99 11.63 18.91
N GLU A 668 29.58 12.37 17.88
CA GLU A 668 28.96 13.68 17.98
C GLU A 668 27.64 13.61 18.75
N MET A 669 26.75 12.67 18.39
CA MET A 669 25.49 12.47 19.11
C MET A 669 25.73 12.07 20.58
N LEU A 670 26.66 11.15 20.83
CA LEU A 670 26.95 10.70 22.20
C LEU A 670 27.59 11.78 23.09
N LYS A 671 28.26 12.80 22.51
CA LYS A 671 28.79 13.93 23.27
C LYS A 671 27.68 14.84 23.81
N GLU A 672 26.55 14.91 23.11
CA GLU A 672 25.37 15.67 23.54
C GLU A 672 24.51 14.90 24.55
N LEU A 673 24.84 13.64 24.86
CA LEU A 673 24.09 12.76 25.76
C LEU A 673 24.95 12.24 26.94
N PRO A 674 25.51 13.13 27.77
CA PRO A 674 26.48 12.74 28.80
C PRO A 674 25.88 11.86 29.91
N VAL A 675 24.62 12.11 30.31
CA VAL A 675 23.97 11.36 31.40
C VAL A 675 23.65 9.94 30.93
N PHE A 676 23.10 9.82 29.72
CA PHE A 676 22.88 8.54 29.06
C PHE A 676 24.17 7.74 28.95
N LEU A 677 25.26 8.36 28.48
CA LEU A 677 26.53 7.67 28.27
C LEU A 677 27.14 7.16 29.58
N GLU A 678 27.07 7.96 30.65
CA GLU A 678 27.52 7.55 31.98
C GLU A 678 26.71 6.35 32.51
N ARG A 679 25.37 6.44 32.45
CA ARG A 679 24.49 5.38 32.93
C ARG A 679 24.60 4.10 32.10
N ALA A 680 24.66 4.20 30.77
CA ALA A 680 24.82 3.06 29.88
C ALA A 680 26.14 2.30 30.13
N ARG A 681 27.23 3.03 30.40
CA ARG A 681 28.52 2.44 30.79
C ARG A 681 28.41 1.74 32.14
N SER A 682 27.85 2.40 33.14
CA SER A 682 27.65 1.84 34.49
C SER A 682 26.82 0.56 34.44
N PHE A 683 25.69 0.59 33.73
CA PHE A 683 24.81 -0.56 33.56
C PHE A 683 25.53 -1.73 32.90
N THR A 684 26.25 -1.48 31.80
CA THR A 684 27.01 -2.53 31.08
C THR A 684 28.10 -3.15 31.95
N GLN A 685 28.83 -2.34 32.72
CA GLN A 685 29.86 -2.82 33.63
C GLN A 685 29.29 -3.68 34.76
N ASN A 686 28.09 -3.35 35.25
CA ASN A 686 27.40 -4.12 36.28
C ASN A 686 26.74 -5.40 35.75
N HIS A 687 26.54 -5.52 34.42
CA HIS A 687 25.85 -6.65 33.79
C HIS A 687 26.65 -7.25 32.62
N PRO A 688 27.89 -7.72 32.83
CA PRO A 688 28.77 -8.18 31.74
C PRO A 688 28.16 -9.34 30.93
N LEU A 689 27.37 -10.21 31.56
CA LEU A 689 26.71 -11.36 30.92
C LEU A 689 25.68 -10.95 29.83
N LEU A 690 25.11 -9.74 29.90
CA LEU A 690 24.15 -9.26 28.88
C LEU A 690 24.83 -8.94 27.54
N THR A 691 26.14 -8.73 27.55
CA THR A 691 26.89 -8.31 26.35
C THR A 691 27.78 -9.40 25.77
N ALA A 692 27.78 -10.61 26.35
CA ALA A 692 28.69 -11.69 25.97
C ALA A 692 28.53 -12.16 24.52
N ASN A 693 27.30 -12.19 24.01
CA ASN A 693 26.96 -12.78 22.70
C ASN A 693 26.54 -11.75 21.64
N ILE A 694 26.72 -10.45 21.93
CA ILE A 694 26.42 -9.35 21.02
C ILE A 694 27.65 -8.49 20.77
N THR A 695 27.60 -7.61 19.76
CA THR A 695 28.65 -6.59 19.64
C THR A 695 28.66 -5.73 20.90
N SER A 696 29.78 -5.73 21.62
CA SER A 696 29.92 -4.90 22.82
C SER A 696 29.61 -3.43 22.49
N PRO A 697 28.61 -2.81 23.15
CA PRO A 697 28.26 -1.40 22.91
C PRO A 697 29.43 -0.43 23.18
N GLY A 698 30.44 -0.87 23.93
CA GLY A 698 31.65 -0.10 24.21
C GLY A 698 32.70 -0.12 23.09
N ARG A 699 32.65 -1.09 22.16
CA ARG A 699 33.64 -1.26 21.07
C ARG A 699 33.49 -0.13 20.05
N PRO A 700 34.54 0.67 19.80
CA PRO A 700 34.51 1.68 18.74
C PRO A 700 34.56 1.02 17.35
N GLY A 701 33.72 1.49 16.44
CA GLY A 701 33.80 1.23 15.01
C GLY A 701 34.50 2.34 14.25
N PHE A 702 34.19 2.48 12.96
CA PHE A 702 34.66 3.55 12.10
C PHE A 702 34.41 4.93 12.72
N GLN A 703 35.46 5.77 12.77
CA GLN A 703 35.45 7.09 13.42
C GLN A 703 34.94 7.09 14.88
N GLY A 704 35.06 5.95 15.59
CA GLY A 704 34.61 5.86 16.98
C GLY A 704 33.10 5.72 17.15
N ARG A 705 32.33 5.41 16.11
CA ARG A 705 30.90 5.09 16.23
C ARG A 705 30.67 3.90 17.17
N ARG A 706 29.47 3.80 17.75
CA ARG A 706 29.03 2.67 18.59
C ARG A 706 27.85 1.95 17.94
N LEU A 707 27.81 0.63 18.08
CA LEU A 707 26.76 -0.23 17.51
C LEU A 707 25.97 -0.90 18.63
N LEU A 708 24.64 -0.88 18.49
CA LEU A 708 23.75 -1.83 19.13
C LEU A 708 23.28 -2.83 18.09
N SER A 709 23.56 -4.11 18.30
CA SER A 709 23.12 -5.17 17.41
C SER A 709 22.91 -6.48 18.17
N LEU A 710 21.95 -7.28 17.72
CA LEU A 710 21.72 -8.64 18.23
C LEU A 710 22.83 -9.62 17.85
N VAL A 711 23.64 -9.28 16.86
CA VAL A 711 24.71 -10.13 16.33
C VAL A 711 26.07 -9.46 16.50
N ASN A 712 27.09 -10.30 16.73
CA ASN A 712 28.49 -9.88 16.67
C ASN A 712 29.04 -10.09 15.25
N GLU A 713 30.28 -9.64 15.02
CA GLU A 713 30.92 -9.73 13.70
C GLU A 713 31.01 -11.18 13.17
N GLU A 714 31.27 -12.16 14.05
CA GLU A 714 31.38 -13.58 13.69
C GLU A 714 30.03 -14.13 13.21
N ARG A 715 28.96 -13.92 14.00
CA ARG A 715 27.61 -14.35 13.63
C ARG A 715 27.09 -13.62 12.40
N LEU A 716 27.42 -12.33 12.26
CA LEU A 716 27.10 -11.57 11.06
C LEU A 716 27.69 -12.21 9.81
N ARG A 717 28.96 -12.62 9.83
CA ARG A 717 29.59 -13.30 8.68
C ARG A 717 28.88 -14.61 8.32
N ARG A 718 28.47 -15.40 9.32
CA ARG A 718 27.76 -16.68 9.12
C ARG A 718 26.36 -16.48 8.54
N ILE A 719 25.64 -15.47 9.00
CA ILE A 719 24.33 -15.11 8.47
C ILE A 719 24.48 -14.62 7.02
N LEU A 720 25.41 -13.69 6.76
CA LEU A 720 25.62 -13.14 5.43
C LEU A 720 26.07 -14.19 4.42
N SER A 721 26.93 -15.15 4.81
CA SER A 721 27.34 -16.22 3.90
C SER A 721 26.16 -17.09 3.44
N ARG A 722 25.10 -17.22 4.24
CA ARG A 722 23.86 -17.92 3.86
C ARG A 722 22.93 -17.02 3.06
N MET A 723 22.74 -15.78 3.52
CA MET A 723 21.85 -14.80 2.89
C MET A 723 22.29 -14.47 1.45
N LEU A 724 23.60 -14.45 1.21
CA LEU A 724 24.21 -14.08 -0.08
C LEU A 724 24.53 -15.29 -0.97
N ASP A 725 24.13 -16.50 -0.58
CA ASP A 725 24.26 -17.71 -1.41
C ASP A 725 23.08 -17.83 -2.36
N GLU A 726 23.37 -18.01 -3.66
CA GLU A 726 22.35 -18.11 -4.71
C GLU A 726 21.56 -19.44 -4.65
N ASN A 727 22.12 -20.45 -4.00
CA ASN A 727 21.43 -21.72 -3.70
C ASN A 727 20.59 -21.66 -2.42
N GLU A 728 20.66 -20.55 -1.68
CA GLU A 728 19.83 -20.32 -0.49
C GLU A 728 18.92 -19.10 -0.72
N PHE A 729 19.29 -17.93 -0.21
CA PHE A 729 18.39 -16.78 -0.17
C PHE A 729 18.56 -15.80 -1.34
N LEU A 730 19.75 -15.70 -1.95
CA LEU A 730 20.04 -14.68 -2.95
C LEU A 730 19.46 -15.07 -4.32
N SER A 731 18.42 -14.39 -4.75
CA SER A 731 17.85 -14.53 -6.09
C SER A 731 18.45 -13.49 -7.03
N ASP A 732 18.36 -13.68 -8.35
CA ASP A 732 18.59 -12.64 -9.36
C ASP A 732 17.68 -11.41 -9.21
N TYR A 733 16.67 -11.50 -8.35
CA TYR A 733 15.63 -10.50 -8.18
C TYR A 733 15.50 -9.97 -6.73
N GLY A 734 16.32 -10.44 -5.78
CA GLY A 734 16.28 -9.98 -4.38
C GLY A 734 16.54 -11.11 -3.37
N ILE A 735 16.20 -10.88 -2.10
CA ILE A 735 16.28 -11.90 -1.04
C ILE A 735 14.95 -12.67 -0.97
N ARG A 736 15.01 -13.99 -1.12
CA ARG A 736 13.88 -14.93 -0.99
C ARG A 736 13.38 -15.01 0.45
N SER A 737 12.09 -15.35 0.62
CA SER A 737 11.47 -15.48 1.95
C SER A 737 11.92 -16.73 2.74
N ILE A 738 12.29 -17.79 2.03
CA ILE A 738 12.91 -19.01 2.58
C ILE A 738 14.11 -19.42 1.71
N SER A 739 15.07 -20.12 2.30
CA SER A 739 16.20 -20.71 1.59
C SER A 739 15.73 -21.70 0.52
N ARG A 740 16.26 -21.53 -0.70
CA ARG A 740 16.06 -22.44 -1.84
C ARG A 740 16.61 -23.85 -1.58
N ALA A 741 17.48 -24.04 -0.58
CA ALA A 741 17.93 -25.37 -0.16
C ALA A 741 16.76 -26.31 0.22
N HIS A 742 15.64 -25.74 0.69
CA HIS A 742 14.43 -26.50 1.01
C HIS A 742 13.63 -26.97 -0.21
N ALA A 743 14.10 -26.70 -1.44
CA ALA A 743 13.59 -27.33 -2.65
C ALA A 743 14.09 -28.78 -2.78
N GLU A 744 15.36 -29.02 -2.45
CA GLU A 744 15.99 -30.35 -2.51
C GLU A 744 15.82 -31.12 -1.20
N ASP A 745 15.89 -30.42 -0.06
CA ASP A 745 15.73 -30.99 1.28
C ASP A 745 14.65 -30.24 2.11
N PRO A 746 13.37 -30.51 1.84
CA PRO A 746 12.25 -29.94 2.60
C PRO A 746 12.36 -30.26 4.09
N TYR A 747 12.07 -29.27 4.94
CA TYR A 747 12.07 -29.48 6.37
C TYR A 747 10.82 -30.25 6.80
N THR A 748 11.00 -31.38 7.48
CA THR A 748 9.92 -32.19 8.04
C THR A 748 10.01 -32.28 9.56
N PHE A 749 8.90 -32.07 10.25
CA PHE A 749 8.78 -32.23 11.70
C PHE A 749 7.61 -33.15 12.05
N ILE A 750 7.84 -34.16 12.89
CA ILE A 750 6.81 -35.11 13.30
C ILE A 750 6.39 -34.80 14.73
N LEU A 751 5.11 -34.48 14.92
CA LEU A 751 4.49 -34.23 16.23
C LEU A 751 3.26 -35.13 16.37
N ASP A 752 3.20 -35.94 17.42
CA ASP A 752 2.08 -36.86 17.71
C ASP A 752 1.68 -37.78 16.52
N GLY A 753 2.65 -38.15 15.68
CA GLY A 753 2.44 -38.98 14.49
C GLY A 753 1.95 -38.24 13.25
N GLN A 754 1.74 -36.91 13.33
CA GLN A 754 1.46 -36.05 12.18
C GLN A 754 2.76 -35.43 11.65
N GLU A 755 2.94 -35.47 10.33
CA GLU A 755 4.05 -34.82 9.63
C GLU A 755 3.66 -33.36 9.27
N PHE A 756 4.53 -32.43 9.62
CA PHE A 756 4.49 -31.03 9.21
C PHE A 756 5.67 -30.77 8.28
N ARG A 757 5.39 -30.26 7.07
CA ARG A 757 6.39 -30.08 6.01
C ARG A 757 6.46 -28.63 5.55
N VAL A 758 7.68 -28.13 5.40
CA VAL A 758 7.99 -26.82 4.80
C VAL A 758 8.96 -27.02 3.64
N GLU A 759 8.54 -26.61 2.46
CA GLU A 759 9.31 -26.71 1.22
C GLU A 759 9.43 -25.35 0.54
N TYR A 760 10.42 -25.20 -0.34
CA TYR A 760 10.58 -24.00 -1.16
C TYR A 760 9.54 -23.95 -2.28
N GLN A 761 8.79 -22.86 -2.35
CA GLN A 761 7.72 -22.58 -3.30
C GLN A 761 7.98 -21.17 -3.85
N PRO A 762 8.59 -21.02 -5.03
CA PRO A 762 8.99 -19.72 -5.53
C PRO A 762 7.81 -18.82 -5.93
N ALA A 763 6.61 -19.38 -6.09
CA ALA A 763 5.42 -18.74 -6.64
C ALA A 763 4.27 -18.67 -5.60
N GLU A 764 3.03 -18.91 -6.01
CA GLU A 764 1.85 -19.02 -5.14
C GLU A 764 1.93 -20.22 -4.18
N SER A 765 1.11 -20.20 -3.12
CA SER A 765 1.11 -21.25 -2.08
C SER A 765 0.29 -22.47 -2.53
N ASN A 766 0.86 -23.68 -2.39
CA ASN A 766 0.10 -24.92 -2.61
C ASN A 766 -0.85 -25.27 -1.44
N SER A 767 -0.94 -24.43 -0.41
CA SER A 767 -1.74 -24.67 0.81
C SER A 767 -2.78 -23.57 1.05
N ASN A 768 -3.88 -23.94 1.70
CA ASN A 768 -4.99 -23.02 2.04
C ASN A 768 -4.79 -22.23 3.35
N MET A 769 -3.57 -22.21 3.89
CA MET A 769 -3.32 -21.50 5.15
C MET A 769 -3.49 -19.99 4.92
N PHE A 770 -4.29 -19.33 5.77
CA PHE A 770 -4.63 -17.90 5.64
C PHE A 770 -5.30 -17.51 4.32
N GLY A 771 -6.21 -18.34 3.78
CA GLY A 771 -6.93 -18.05 2.52
C GLY A 771 -6.11 -18.37 1.26
N GLY A 772 -4.78 -18.41 1.41
CA GLY A 772 -3.85 -18.95 0.43
C GLY A 772 -3.55 -18.06 -0.78
N ASN A 773 -3.80 -16.75 -0.68
CA ASN A 773 -3.38 -15.72 -1.64
C ASN A 773 -1.90 -15.34 -1.47
N SER A 774 -1.44 -15.26 -0.22
CA SER A 774 -0.07 -14.84 0.09
C SER A 774 0.85 -16.04 0.30
N ASN A 775 2.09 -15.95 -0.19
CA ASN A 775 3.11 -16.97 0.03
C ASN A 775 4.45 -16.40 0.51
N TRP A 776 4.87 -16.84 1.70
CA TRP A 776 6.15 -16.51 2.36
C TRP A 776 7.15 -17.68 2.33
N ARG A 777 6.90 -18.72 1.53
CA ARG A 777 7.77 -19.91 1.41
C ARG A 777 8.63 -19.91 0.14
N GLY A 778 9.04 -18.74 -0.33
CA GLY A 778 9.96 -18.64 -1.46
C GLY A 778 9.96 -17.33 -2.23
N PRO A 779 8.81 -16.64 -2.40
CA PRO A 779 8.77 -15.36 -3.10
C PRO A 779 9.59 -14.26 -2.44
N ILE A 780 9.84 -13.21 -3.21
CA ILE A 780 10.56 -12.00 -2.81
C ILE A 780 9.54 -10.93 -2.42
N TRP A 781 9.73 -10.36 -1.23
CA TRP A 781 8.86 -9.32 -0.67
C TRP A 781 9.66 -8.05 -0.43
N PHE A 782 9.16 -6.94 -0.98
CA PHE A 782 9.76 -5.61 -0.83
C PHE A 782 9.97 -5.16 0.62
N PRO A 783 9.00 -5.25 1.55
CA PRO A 783 9.17 -4.70 2.90
C PRO A 783 10.38 -5.33 3.60
N MET A 784 10.56 -6.64 3.48
CA MET A 784 11.65 -7.37 4.11
C MET A 784 13.02 -7.04 3.51
N ASN A 785 13.09 -6.95 2.18
CA ASN A 785 14.31 -6.52 1.49
C ASN A 785 14.72 -5.08 1.88
N ILE A 786 13.76 -4.18 2.07
CA ILE A 786 14.02 -2.80 2.51
C ILE A 786 14.61 -2.76 3.93
N VAL A 787 14.08 -3.55 4.85
CA VAL A 787 14.64 -3.59 6.22
C VAL A 787 16.06 -4.20 6.22
N ILE A 788 16.32 -5.23 5.40
CA ILE A 788 17.65 -5.81 5.21
C ILE A 788 18.62 -4.77 4.64
N ILE A 789 18.25 -4.09 3.55
CA ILE A 789 19.07 -3.02 2.94
C ILE A 789 19.40 -1.93 3.97
N ARG A 790 18.40 -1.46 4.73
CA ARG A 790 18.62 -0.48 5.82
C ARG A 790 19.68 -0.99 6.79
N SER A 791 19.58 -2.24 7.22
CA SER A 791 20.51 -2.81 8.19
C SER A 791 21.93 -2.91 7.65
N LEU A 792 22.09 -3.35 6.40
CA LEU A 792 23.40 -3.38 5.73
C LEU A 792 24.04 -1.99 5.67
N LEU A 793 23.27 -0.94 5.38
CA LEU A 793 23.73 0.44 5.38
C LEU A 793 24.13 0.92 6.80
N ASN A 794 23.35 0.54 7.82
CA ASN A 794 23.70 0.85 9.21
C ASN A 794 24.99 0.14 9.62
N LEU A 795 25.11 -1.15 9.37
CA LEU A 795 26.31 -1.93 9.67
C LEU A 795 27.52 -1.42 8.88
N TYR A 796 27.36 -1.03 7.61
CA TYR A 796 28.39 -0.35 6.83
C TYR A 796 28.87 0.93 7.51
N SER A 797 27.95 1.75 8.04
CA SER A 797 28.34 2.97 8.76
C SER A 797 29.19 2.70 10.00
N PHE A 798 29.05 1.51 10.62
CA PHE A 798 29.86 1.09 11.77
C PHE A 798 31.19 0.45 11.37
N TYR A 799 31.18 -0.50 10.44
CA TYR A 799 32.39 -1.25 10.05
C TYR A 799 33.27 -0.52 9.01
N GLY A 800 32.67 0.34 8.20
CA GLY A 800 33.30 0.95 7.02
C GLY A 800 33.80 -0.08 6.02
N ASN A 801 34.76 0.34 5.17
CA ASN A 801 35.33 -0.49 4.10
C ASN A 801 36.17 -1.69 4.60
N SER A 802 36.39 -1.81 5.92
CA SER A 802 37.23 -2.87 6.49
C SER A 802 36.52 -4.22 6.61
N PHE A 803 35.19 -4.21 6.72
CA PHE A 803 34.40 -5.43 6.68
C PHE A 803 34.04 -5.73 5.24
N THR A 804 34.58 -6.82 4.73
CA THR A 804 34.19 -7.40 3.44
C THR A 804 33.63 -8.80 3.64
N ILE A 805 32.73 -9.19 2.73
CA ILE A 805 32.13 -10.51 2.63
C ILE A 805 32.04 -10.88 1.14
N GLU A 806 32.05 -12.17 0.85
CA GLU A 806 31.85 -12.66 -0.50
C GLU A 806 30.39 -12.45 -0.94
N CYS A 807 30.16 -11.89 -2.12
CA CYS A 807 28.82 -11.60 -2.64
C CYS A 807 28.80 -11.69 -4.18
N PRO A 808 28.11 -12.67 -4.78
CA PRO A 808 27.47 -13.82 -4.12
C PRO A 808 28.45 -14.73 -3.37
N THR A 809 27.98 -15.50 -2.38
CA THR A 809 28.79 -16.52 -1.70
C THR A 809 29.33 -17.53 -2.72
N GLY A 810 30.62 -17.87 -2.64
CA GLY A 810 31.31 -18.76 -3.59
C GLY A 810 31.72 -18.13 -4.93
N SER A 811 31.58 -16.81 -5.12
CA SER A 811 31.90 -16.10 -6.37
C SER A 811 33.33 -15.53 -6.46
N ASP A 812 34.13 -15.63 -5.40
CA ASP A 812 35.42 -14.94 -5.18
C ASP A 812 35.36 -13.40 -5.26
N LYS A 813 34.16 -12.80 -5.32
CA LYS A 813 33.95 -11.35 -5.32
C LYS A 813 33.72 -10.84 -3.89
N TRP A 814 34.68 -10.08 -3.39
CA TRP A 814 34.61 -9.50 -2.05
C TRP A 814 34.04 -8.09 -2.10
N MET A 815 32.93 -7.89 -1.39
CA MET A 815 32.19 -6.64 -1.30
C MET A 815 32.13 -6.13 0.13
N ASN A 816 32.17 -4.82 0.32
CA ASN A 816 31.79 -4.19 1.59
C ASN A 816 30.27 -4.13 1.72
N LEU A 817 29.77 -3.82 2.92
CA LEU A 817 28.31 -3.88 3.20
C LEU A 817 27.48 -2.84 2.42
N TYR A 818 28.06 -1.74 1.96
CA TYR A 818 27.36 -0.84 1.03
C TYR A 818 27.19 -1.49 -0.34
N GLU A 819 28.27 -2.07 -0.89
CA GLU A 819 28.25 -2.75 -2.19
C GLU A 819 27.28 -3.94 -2.18
N VAL A 820 27.21 -4.70 -1.08
CA VAL A 820 26.20 -5.76 -0.90
C VAL A 820 24.78 -5.19 -0.93
N SER A 821 24.54 -4.07 -0.25
CA SER A 821 23.22 -3.43 -0.26
C SER A 821 22.83 -2.92 -1.66
N GLU A 822 23.81 -2.41 -2.42
CA GLU A 822 23.63 -1.97 -3.80
C GLU A 822 23.34 -3.14 -4.74
N GLU A 823 23.99 -4.29 -4.55
CA GLU A 823 23.74 -5.52 -5.31
C GLU A 823 22.30 -6.02 -5.11
N ILE A 824 21.81 -6.09 -3.86
CA ILE A 824 20.42 -6.46 -3.57
C ILE A 824 19.45 -5.45 -4.21
N LYS A 825 19.76 -4.15 -4.11
CA LYS A 825 18.96 -3.09 -4.73
C LYS A 825 18.89 -3.25 -6.25
N ASN A 826 20.02 -3.51 -6.92
CA ASN A 826 20.08 -3.72 -8.37
C ASN A 826 19.25 -4.92 -8.82
N ARG A 827 19.22 -5.99 -8.01
CA ARG A 827 18.39 -7.18 -8.25
C ARG A 827 16.89 -6.85 -8.13
N LEU A 828 16.49 -6.04 -7.14
CA LEU A 828 15.11 -5.57 -7.02
C LEU A 828 14.70 -4.64 -8.17
N GLU A 829 15.59 -3.74 -8.62
CA GLU A 829 15.34 -2.89 -9.79
C GLU A 829 15.15 -3.71 -11.07
N ARG A 830 15.95 -4.78 -11.24
CA ARG A 830 15.87 -5.67 -12.40
C ARG A 830 14.48 -6.24 -12.64
N ILE A 831 13.67 -6.43 -11.59
CA ILE A 831 12.28 -6.90 -11.71
C ILE A 831 11.48 -6.04 -12.68
N PHE A 832 11.66 -4.72 -12.63
CA PHE A 832 10.83 -3.77 -13.36
C PHE A 832 11.48 -3.26 -14.63
N LEU A 833 12.82 -3.24 -14.71
CA LEU A 833 13.53 -2.63 -15.83
C LEU A 833 13.55 -3.54 -17.06
N CYS A 834 13.63 -2.93 -18.24
CA CYS A 834 13.88 -3.65 -19.47
C CYS A 834 15.28 -4.28 -19.45
N ASP A 835 15.36 -5.56 -19.79
CA ASP A 835 16.61 -6.26 -20.04
C ASP A 835 17.19 -5.92 -21.42
N GLU A 836 18.28 -6.59 -21.79
CA GLU A 836 18.93 -6.43 -23.10
C GLU A 836 18.05 -6.85 -24.30
N ASN A 837 17.00 -7.64 -24.06
CA ASN A 837 16.00 -8.06 -25.05
C ASN A 837 14.75 -7.16 -25.03
N GLY A 838 14.72 -6.12 -24.19
CA GLY A 838 13.58 -5.23 -24.01
C GLY A 838 12.42 -5.85 -23.20
N ARG A 839 12.66 -6.94 -22.46
CA ARG A 839 11.66 -7.64 -21.64
C ARG A 839 11.78 -7.22 -20.17
N ARG A 840 10.68 -7.27 -19.44
CA ARG A 840 10.63 -7.00 -18.00
C ARG A 840 10.27 -8.27 -17.22
N PRO A 841 11.05 -8.69 -16.22
CA PRO A 841 10.74 -9.86 -15.40
C PRO A 841 9.35 -9.80 -14.76
N VAL A 842 8.88 -8.63 -14.33
CA VAL A 842 7.57 -8.44 -13.68
C VAL A 842 6.39 -8.96 -14.51
N PHE A 843 6.48 -8.97 -15.83
CA PHE A 843 5.44 -9.49 -16.73
C PHE A 843 5.52 -11.00 -16.98
N GLY A 844 6.52 -11.69 -16.43
CA GLY A 844 6.72 -13.12 -16.59
C GLY A 844 6.69 -13.55 -18.05
N THR A 845 5.86 -14.54 -18.36
CA THR A 845 5.73 -15.16 -19.69
C THR A 845 4.67 -14.51 -20.57
N ALA A 846 3.92 -13.51 -20.10
CA ALA A 846 2.83 -12.90 -20.86
C ALA A 846 3.37 -12.08 -22.05
N SER A 847 3.44 -12.68 -23.24
CA SER A 847 3.99 -12.04 -24.45
C SER A 847 3.32 -10.70 -24.77
N LYS A 848 2.01 -10.57 -24.53
CA LYS A 848 1.28 -9.30 -24.74
C LYS A 848 1.88 -8.15 -23.94
N PHE A 849 2.20 -8.39 -22.67
CA PHE A 849 2.78 -7.36 -21.81
C PHE A 849 4.26 -7.11 -22.11
N GLN A 850 4.96 -8.08 -22.69
CA GLN A 850 6.38 -7.95 -22.99
C GLN A 850 6.63 -7.19 -24.30
N GLU A 851 5.84 -7.48 -25.33
CA GLU A 851 6.20 -7.14 -26.72
C GLU A 851 5.31 -6.04 -27.31
N ASP A 852 4.07 -5.90 -26.82
CA ASP A 852 3.12 -4.96 -27.39
C ASP A 852 3.40 -3.51 -26.96
N PRO A 853 3.53 -2.56 -27.91
CA PRO A 853 3.82 -1.15 -27.59
C PRO A 853 2.71 -0.43 -26.81
N HIS A 854 1.50 -0.99 -26.77
CA HIS A 854 0.38 -0.47 -25.98
C HIS A 854 0.24 -1.16 -24.62
N TRP A 855 1.22 -1.96 -24.20
CA TRP A 855 1.20 -2.67 -22.90
C TRP A 855 2.55 -2.60 -22.18
N ARG A 856 3.66 -2.77 -22.89
CA ARG A 856 5.01 -2.98 -22.31
C ARG A 856 5.58 -1.89 -21.41
N ASP A 857 5.00 -0.71 -21.48
CA ASP A 857 5.44 0.47 -20.70
C ASP A 857 4.45 0.83 -19.57
N TYR A 858 3.39 0.04 -19.38
CA TYR A 858 2.41 0.19 -18.30
C TYR A 858 2.73 -0.81 -17.18
N ILE A 859 3.33 -0.29 -16.11
CA ILE A 859 3.96 -1.10 -15.07
C ILE A 859 2.93 -1.42 -13.98
N LEU A 860 2.83 -2.69 -13.63
CA LEU A 860 2.08 -3.18 -12.48
C LEU A 860 3.03 -3.41 -11.30
N PHE A 861 2.50 -3.26 -10.08
CA PHE A 861 3.29 -3.40 -8.86
C PHE A 861 2.59 -4.40 -7.97
N TYR A 862 3.17 -5.59 -7.94
CA TYR A 862 2.57 -6.76 -7.36
C TYR A 862 2.83 -6.88 -5.87
N GLU A 863 2.11 -7.81 -5.23
CA GLU A 863 2.23 -8.08 -3.80
C GLU A 863 3.61 -8.62 -3.45
N TYR A 864 4.01 -9.62 -4.23
CA TYR A 864 5.30 -10.29 -4.15
C TYR A 864 5.76 -10.74 -5.54
N PHE A 865 7.00 -11.25 -5.60
CA PHE A 865 7.62 -11.62 -6.85
C PHE A 865 8.18 -13.03 -6.80
N HIS A 866 8.06 -13.75 -7.90
CA HIS A 866 8.52 -15.12 -8.02
C HIS A 866 10.02 -15.23 -7.68
N GLY A 867 10.34 -16.11 -6.74
CA GLY A 867 11.68 -16.20 -6.13
C GLY A 867 12.81 -16.55 -7.10
N ASP A 868 12.50 -17.12 -8.27
CA ASP A 868 13.51 -17.55 -9.26
C ASP A 868 13.47 -16.82 -10.61
N ASN A 869 12.42 -16.05 -10.92
CA ASN A 869 12.28 -15.42 -12.25
C ASN A 869 11.75 -13.97 -12.21
N GLY A 870 11.37 -13.46 -11.03
CA GLY A 870 10.94 -12.08 -10.86
C GLY A 870 9.55 -11.72 -11.40
N ALA A 871 8.75 -12.69 -11.84
CA ALA A 871 7.36 -12.46 -12.23
C ALA A 871 6.54 -11.90 -11.06
N GLY A 872 5.67 -10.92 -11.31
CA GLY A 872 4.78 -10.37 -10.30
C GLY A 872 3.62 -11.31 -9.98
N LEU A 873 3.27 -11.44 -8.70
CA LEU A 873 2.27 -12.37 -8.17
C LEU A 873 1.43 -11.72 -7.06
N GLY A 874 0.23 -12.26 -6.81
CA GLY A 874 -0.75 -11.68 -5.87
C GLY A 874 -1.31 -10.35 -6.38
N ALA A 875 -1.78 -9.49 -5.47
CA ALA A 875 -2.41 -8.21 -5.80
C ALA A 875 -1.58 -7.37 -6.80
N SER A 876 -2.07 -7.20 -8.03
CA SER A 876 -1.35 -6.54 -9.14
C SER A 876 -1.16 -5.02 -8.99
N HIS A 877 -1.89 -4.43 -8.04
CA HIS A 877 -1.90 -3.00 -7.74
C HIS A 877 -1.48 -2.73 -6.30
N GLN A 878 -0.69 -3.63 -5.70
CA GLN A 878 -0.02 -3.41 -4.43
C GLN A 878 1.11 -2.36 -4.53
N THR A 879 0.81 -1.24 -5.17
CA THR A 879 1.50 0.07 -5.05
C THR A 879 1.33 0.67 -3.65
N GLY A 880 1.42 -0.18 -2.63
CA GLY A 880 1.61 0.14 -1.22
C GLY A 880 3.09 0.02 -0.89
N TRP A 881 3.53 -1.14 -0.40
CA TRP A 881 4.96 -1.33 -0.10
C TRP A 881 5.83 -1.49 -1.35
N THR A 882 5.29 -1.96 -2.48
CA THR A 882 6.10 -2.16 -3.70
C THR A 882 6.48 -0.82 -4.31
N GLY A 883 5.72 0.24 -3.99
CA GLY A 883 6.07 1.63 -4.29
C GLY A 883 7.43 2.07 -3.73
N LEU A 884 8.00 1.36 -2.75
CA LEU A 884 9.35 1.61 -2.22
C LEU A 884 10.45 1.49 -3.28
N ILE A 885 10.20 0.86 -4.43
CA ILE A 885 11.14 0.86 -5.56
C ILE A 885 11.52 2.28 -6.00
N ALA A 886 10.57 3.22 -5.98
CA ALA A 886 10.84 4.63 -6.28
C ALA A 886 11.91 5.21 -5.33
N ARG A 887 11.85 4.85 -4.05
CA ARG A 887 12.81 5.31 -3.04
C ARG A 887 14.16 4.66 -3.23
N LEU A 888 14.21 3.37 -3.58
CA LEU A 888 15.48 2.67 -3.86
C LEU A 888 16.22 3.32 -5.04
N ILE A 889 15.53 3.52 -6.17
CA ILE A 889 16.08 4.18 -7.36
C ILE A 889 16.63 5.56 -6.98
N GLN A 890 15.83 6.37 -6.28
CA GLN A 890 16.25 7.72 -5.90
C GLN A 890 17.42 7.73 -4.91
N ALA A 891 17.36 6.90 -3.86
CA ALA A 891 18.34 6.93 -2.77
C ALA A 891 19.74 6.57 -3.27
N TYR A 892 19.87 5.47 -4.03
CA TYR A 892 21.17 5.01 -4.53
C TYR A 892 21.74 5.90 -5.63
N ALA A 893 20.89 6.61 -6.38
CA ALA A 893 21.36 7.59 -7.35
C ALA A 893 22.03 8.82 -6.70
N TYR A 894 21.73 9.13 -5.43
CA TYR A 894 22.35 10.24 -4.71
C TYR A 894 23.35 9.83 -3.63
N MET A 895 23.27 8.59 -3.15
CA MET A 895 24.02 8.09 -1.99
C MET A 895 25.31 7.41 -2.44
N THR A 896 26.47 7.87 -1.95
CA THR A 896 27.77 7.21 -2.16
C THR A 896 28.30 6.56 -0.87
N PRO A 897 29.22 5.57 -0.96
CA PRO A 897 29.85 4.97 0.22
C PRO A 897 30.55 6.01 1.12
N GLU A 898 31.19 7.02 0.53
CA GLU A 898 31.91 8.07 1.27
C GLU A 898 30.96 8.98 2.04
N GLN A 899 29.78 9.27 1.48
CA GLN A 899 28.79 10.11 2.14
C GLN A 899 28.23 9.43 3.39
N LEU A 900 27.98 8.13 3.35
CA LEU A 900 27.54 7.36 4.52
C LEU A 900 28.58 7.30 5.64
N LEU A 901 29.86 7.45 5.29
CA LEU A 901 30.94 7.46 6.27
C LEU A 901 31.21 8.85 6.87
N LYS A 902 30.61 9.94 6.38
CA LYS A 902 30.83 11.29 6.95
C LYS A 902 30.14 11.48 8.33
N PRO A 903 30.68 12.35 9.22
CA PRO A 903 30.13 12.57 10.58
C PRO A 903 28.78 13.30 10.60
N ARG A 904 28.55 14.22 9.65
CA ARG A 904 27.26 14.87 9.42
C ARG A 904 26.58 14.06 8.32
N GLY A 905 25.42 13.48 8.65
CA GLY A 905 24.67 12.54 7.80
C GLY A 905 24.33 13.06 6.40
N ARG A 906 23.55 12.23 5.69
CA ARG A 906 23.19 12.42 4.27
C ARG A 906 22.66 13.84 4.02
N GLN A 907 23.11 14.49 2.95
CA GLN A 907 22.46 15.67 2.39
C GLN A 907 22.05 15.31 0.97
N PHE A 908 20.75 15.14 0.75
CA PHE A 908 20.16 14.95 -0.55
C PHE A 908 19.61 16.29 -1.02
N SER A 909 20.04 16.78 -2.18
CA SER A 909 19.48 18.01 -2.75
C SER A 909 18.68 17.68 -3.99
N TYR A 910 17.37 17.96 -3.98
CA TYR A 910 16.58 18.04 -5.20
C TYR A 910 17.16 19.11 -6.15
N ARG A 911 16.83 19.00 -7.44
CA ARG A 911 17.32 19.98 -8.43
C ARG A 911 16.76 21.36 -8.06
N ARG A 912 17.58 22.40 -8.15
CA ARG A 912 17.11 23.79 -7.89
C ARG A 912 16.32 24.39 -9.05
N SER A 913 16.31 23.74 -10.20
CA SER A 913 15.56 24.13 -11.38
C SER A 913 15.21 22.88 -12.18
N ALA A 914 13.93 22.60 -12.37
CA ALA A 914 13.51 21.66 -13.42
C ALA A 914 14.01 22.22 -14.76
N ALA A 915 14.84 21.47 -15.47
CA ALA A 915 15.21 21.85 -16.82
C ALA A 915 13.97 21.70 -17.69
N ALA A 916 13.63 22.72 -18.49
CA ALA A 916 12.51 22.60 -19.43
C ALA A 916 12.69 21.33 -20.28
N PRO A 917 11.63 20.54 -20.50
CA PRO A 917 11.73 19.27 -21.22
C PRO A 917 12.35 19.51 -22.60
N LYS A 918 13.32 18.68 -22.98
CA LYS A 918 13.78 18.63 -24.36
C LYS A 918 12.61 18.10 -25.18
N ALA A 919 12.16 18.89 -26.16
CA ALA A 919 11.19 18.42 -27.14
C ALA A 919 11.82 17.25 -27.91
N GLU A 920 11.42 16.02 -27.58
CA GLU A 920 11.63 14.88 -28.46
C GLU A 920 10.50 14.86 -29.50
N GLU A 921 10.91 14.78 -30.77
CA GLU A 921 10.05 14.73 -31.94
C GLU A 921 9.15 13.49 -31.88
N ALA A 922 7.84 13.71 -31.85
CA ALA A 922 6.84 12.66 -32.00
C ALA A 922 7.05 11.92 -33.35
N ARG A 923 7.17 10.60 -33.28
CA ARG A 923 6.92 9.68 -34.39
C ARG A 923 6.04 8.55 -33.92
#